data_AF-A0A520LGI5-F1
#
_entry.id   AF-A0A520LGI5-F1
#
_cell.length_a   1.000
_cell.length_b   1.000
_cell.length_c   1.000
_cell.angle_alpha   90.00
_cell.angle_beta   90.00
_cell.angle_gamma   90.00
#
_symmetry.space_group_name_H-M   'P 1'
#
loop_
_entity.id
_entity.type
_entity.pdbx_description
1 polymer ?
#
loop_
_entity_poly.entity_id
_entity_poly.type
_entity_poly.pdbx_seq_one_letter_code
_entity_poly.pdbx_strand_id
1 'polypeptide(L)'
;MKLFFVLALFSSISALAQISYGGKSGPGKGTSSSTNEHREKNAAKAGDAKKSKTARKTPSKDPNLAKYYINRKTSPRPNKIQPVKTKLPLKIPPGSRIALIGNLLLDAERRFGHLETLLHQHYPKHKLTIRNLAWPADEVDLMPRPDNFGDLDQHLHYFKSDLIIASYGYNESFGGKEGLPGFRKRLDQFLTHLKTQAYNGKTAAQIILLSPTASENIAAVNAGDRNNENLALYTQALAEGAKKHSIGFCNVFNGTKTKITASKLNQRTIDGHQNNIHGHHQFANIAFKALFEKDPTALNEDLRQLVVDKATQFHYRYRPLNTFYYTGGRNKSYGYLDFLPAMRNFDLMVANRDTAIHKTVATGKLVNPDDSNLPKLDDVLLSRGANKFLSPADELKAFKIDPRFEVNCFASEEDFPEMACPIQMRWDKHGRLWVSTSVTYPHVYPGQKPCDKIIILEDTNQDGKADKCTTWADDLHIPLSFVLDGNGGVFCSEEPHLTHLTDTDGDGKMDHREIVFTGFGCEDSHHALHDFTWTPGGDLLFRESIFHNSQTETAYGPIRAKNSSWFLYHPSTKKLTAFGAYPNTNPWGVTFDPYGNHVASHPVFASTFHATNPDYPSQHPGARGMQAYSGVCGQDFVSHDFWPKEMQGGFIKVRYKPTNRVEFHHWNEEPAHFSEKYQFDLIFSTNLSFIPVDFRFGPRGAAYVCDWYNPVKGHAQYSLRDPRRDRKAGRIWRIIPKKAKLDSAPKIATASITELLDHLKSPHYRTRYWAKRELRSKTSKEILSPLLAWTKKQKIPLHLLESLWLHQAFDQPNLELLEKLIRSDNHLVAASAFGPLRFWAPKLPPSKSLNLLNYGISHPSQHVRREAVLCASYLVPSHSHRTDSSITPSSVVNTLAPILEQEADTHLAYAISTTLNSSALKPHWQDSQHASTITKALADFKKSNRLKPNTKNANEASFDAQKGLQTIEISCIPERLLFTKDKFTVKAGKPVRLHFSNPDVTEHNLLILDQGTSVQEIGEAANRMAADPEAAKKGFIPNDKRILHATKLLKKDTVQTLRFMAPKTPGEYSFLCSYPGHWTIMKGVMIVK
;
A
#
# COMPACT_ATOMS: atom_id res chain seq x y z
N MET A 1 44.67 -18.97 -19.73
CA MET A 1 46.10 -18.57 -19.67
C MET A 1 46.54 -18.27 -21.09
N LYS A 2 46.96 -17.02 -21.41
CA LYS A 2 47.37 -16.57 -22.77
C LYS A 2 46.22 -16.58 -23.83
N LEU A 3 46.24 -15.88 -24.97
CA LEU A 3 46.77 -14.53 -25.36
C LEU A 3 46.30 -14.20 -26.82
N PHE A 4 46.18 -12.91 -27.22
CA PHE A 4 46.02 -12.42 -28.63
C PHE A 4 44.73 -12.84 -29.42
N PHE A 5 44.24 -12.20 -30.52
CA PHE A 5 44.16 -10.77 -30.94
C PHE A 5 43.30 -10.58 -32.24
N VAL A 6 42.90 -9.33 -32.52
CA VAL A 6 42.79 -8.67 -33.87
C VAL A 6 41.67 -9.04 -34.89
N LEU A 7 40.94 -7.97 -35.26
CA LEU A 7 40.30 -7.50 -36.53
C LEU A 7 40.02 -8.44 -37.75
N ALA A 8 39.11 -8.09 -38.70
CA ALA A 8 37.92 -7.21 -38.74
C ALA A 8 37.29 -7.17 -40.17
N LEU A 9 36.06 -6.62 -40.29
CA LEU A 9 35.39 -6.11 -41.53
C LEU A 9 35.06 -7.17 -42.61
N PHE A 10 34.07 -7.03 -43.49
CA PHE A 10 32.96 -6.08 -43.72
C PHE A 10 31.77 -6.93 -44.27
N SER A 11 30.48 -6.59 -44.23
CA SER A 11 29.70 -5.43 -43.74
C SER A 11 28.43 -6.01 -43.06
N SER A 12 27.17 -5.58 -43.12
CA SER A 12 26.37 -4.41 -43.61
C SER A 12 25.01 -4.47 -42.85
N ILE A 13 24.14 -3.45 -42.77
CA ILE A 13 24.15 -2.05 -43.21
C ILE A 13 23.34 -1.23 -42.18
N SER A 14 23.58 0.08 -42.06
CA SER A 14 22.67 1.02 -41.34
C SER A 14 22.89 2.44 -41.86
N ALA A 15 21.82 3.19 -42.13
CA ALA A 15 21.88 4.54 -42.70
C ALA A 15 20.78 5.45 -42.13
N LEU A 16 21.13 6.72 -41.91
CA LEU A 16 20.29 7.76 -41.30
C LEU A 16 19.91 8.85 -42.31
N ALA A 17 18.79 9.51 -42.03
CA ALA A 17 18.46 10.89 -42.40
C ALA A 17 17.46 11.37 -41.32
N GLN A 18 17.60 12.46 -40.56
CA GLN A 18 18.32 13.73 -40.71
C GLN A 18 17.90 14.57 -41.94
N ILE A 19 17.31 15.73 -41.66
CA ILE A 19 17.24 16.90 -42.54
C ILE A 19 18.00 18.02 -41.83
N SER A 20 18.80 18.78 -42.59
CA SER A 20 19.74 19.77 -42.07
C SER A 20 19.20 21.19 -42.15
N TYR A 21 19.85 22.09 -41.41
CA TYR A 21 20.24 23.39 -41.93
C TYR A 21 21.72 23.63 -41.61
N GLY A 22 22.43 24.34 -42.47
CA GLY A 22 23.86 24.58 -42.32
C GLY A 22 24.30 25.92 -42.90
N GLY A 23 25.39 26.46 -42.36
CA GLY A 23 26.06 27.67 -42.81
C GLY A 23 27.52 27.67 -42.35
N LYS A 24 28.43 28.15 -43.19
CA LYS A 24 29.89 28.19 -42.93
C LYS A 24 30.38 29.63 -42.85
N SER A 25 31.34 29.92 -41.97
CA SER A 25 32.55 30.73 -42.29
C SER A 25 33.42 31.05 -41.07
N GLY A 26 34.74 31.12 -41.28
CA GLY A 26 35.64 32.09 -40.61
C GLY A 26 36.16 31.76 -39.18
N PRO A 27 37.48 31.58 -39.00
CA PRO A 27 38.12 31.63 -37.69
C PRO A 27 38.64 33.04 -37.35
N GLY A 28 38.54 33.45 -36.08
CA GLY A 28 39.10 34.72 -35.59
C GLY A 28 39.54 34.64 -34.13
N LYS A 29 40.77 35.04 -33.82
CA LYS A 29 41.25 35.26 -32.44
C LYS A 29 40.97 36.71 -32.04
N GLY A 30 40.40 36.96 -30.86
CA GLY A 30 40.17 38.32 -30.38
C GLY A 30 39.71 38.41 -28.92
N THR A 31 40.66 38.77 -28.05
CA THR A 31 40.51 39.52 -26.78
C THR A 31 39.35 39.23 -25.81
N SER A 32 39.71 39.03 -24.54
CA SER A 32 38.82 38.99 -23.38
C SER A 32 38.01 40.29 -23.18
N SER A 33 36.71 40.15 -22.92
CA SER A 33 35.95 41.12 -22.11
C SER A 33 34.79 40.43 -21.37
N SER A 34 34.23 41.10 -20.38
CA SER A 34 33.37 40.56 -19.31
C SER A 34 31.93 40.21 -19.70
N THR A 35 31.43 39.05 -19.24
CA THR A 35 29.99 38.75 -19.14
C THR A 35 29.61 38.00 -17.85
N ASN A 36 29.95 38.56 -16.67
CA ASN A 36 29.59 37.96 -15.38
C ASN A 36 28.34 38.60 -14.71
N GLU A 37 27.35 39.02 -15.50
CA GLU A 37 26.17 39.77 -15.01
C GLU A 37 24.80 39.10 -15.27
N HIS A 38 24.72 38.03 -16.07
CA HIS A 38 23.44 37.53 -16.57
C HIS A 38 22.80 36.36 -15.79
N ARG A 39 23.37 35.92 -14.65
CA ARG A 39 22.76 34.88 -13.79
C ARG A 39 22.00 35.40 -12.55
N GLU A 40 22.28 36.60 -12.04
CA GLU A 40 21.63 37.08 -10.80
C GLU A 40 20.29 37.81 -11.03
N LYS A 41 20.08 38.43 -12.21
CA LYS A 41 18.95 39.35 -12.44
C LYS A 41 17.58 38.70 -12.72
N ASN A 42 17.50 37.36 -12.81
CA ASN A 42 16.24 36.62 -13.05
C ASN A 42 15.60 35.98 -11.80
N ALA A 43 16.29 35.97 -10.65
CA ALA A 43 15.71 35.44 -9.40
C ALA A 43 14.59 36.33 -8.80
N ALA A 44 14.43 37.56 -9.29
CA ALA A 44 13.64 38.61 -8.65
C ALA A 44 12.49 39.18 -9.51
N LYS A 45 11.85 38.36 -10.38
CA LYS A 45 10.64 38.82 -11.12
C LYS A 45 9.58 37.76 -11.47
N ALA A 46 9.57 36.61 -10.79
CA ALA A 46 8.38 35.76 -10.74
C ALA A 46 7.32 36.40 -9.82
N GLY A 47 6.09 36.57 -10.32
CA GLY A 47 5.01 37.19 -9.55
C GLY A 47 4.58 36.32 -8.36
N ASP A 48 4.70 36.86 -7.14
CA ASP A 48 4.32 36.18 -5.90
C ASP A 48 2.83 35.74 -5.95
N ALA A 49 2.59 34.43 -5.81
CA ALA A 49 1.28 33.81 -5.95
C ALA A 49 0.23 34.30 -4.92
N LYS A 50 0.63 35.09 -3.92
CA LYS A 50 -0.24 35.72 -2.90
C LYS A 50 -1.38 36.62 -3.43
N LYS A 51 -1.45 36.96 -4.73
CA LYS A 51 -2.40 37.95 -5.27
C LYS A 51 -3.43 37.45 -6.30
N SER A 52 -3.55 36.14 -6.56
CA SER A 52 -4.72 35.65 -7.31
C SER A 52 -5.98 35.75 -6.45
N LYS A 53 -6.92 36.62 -6.84
CA LYS A 53 -8.22 36.75 -6.15
C LYS A 53 -8.97 35.41 -6.23
N THR A 54 -9.41 34.90 -5.09
CA THR A 54 -10.21 33.67 -4.99
C THR A 54 -11.63 33.88 -5.53
N ALA A 55 -11.76 33.84 -6.86
CA ALA A 55 -13.04 33.94 -7.55
C ALA A 55 -13.96 32.76 -7.17
N ARG A 56 -14.84 32.99 -6.20
CA ARG A 56 -15.61 31.96 -5.47
C ARG A 56 -16.78 31.37 -6.28
N LYS A 57 -16.67 31.26 -7.61
CA LYS A 57 -17.61 30.48 -8.43
C LYS A 57 -17.40 29.00 -8.14
N THR A 58 -18.40 28.35 -7.55
CA THR A 58 -18.53 26.90 -7.65
C THR A 58 -18.57 26.57 -9.15
N PRO A 59 -17.64 25.76 -9.68
CA PRO A 59 -17.64 25.46 -11.11
C PRO A 59 -18.93 24.73 -11.48
N SER A 60 -19.50 25.14 -12.61
CA SER A 60 -20.75 24.55 -13.09
C SER A 60 -20.56 23.07 -13.35
N LYS A 61 -21.47 22.23 -12.84
CA LYS A 61 -21.46 20.81 -13.17
C LYS A 61 -22.05 20.64 -14.55
N ASP A 62 -21.22 20.32 -15.54
CA ASP A 62 -21.71 19.88 -16.85
C ASP A 62 -22.57 18.61 -16.69
N PRO A 63 -23.88 18.65 -17.04
CA PRO A 63 -24.73 17.47 -16.97
C PRO A 63 -24.27 16.38 -17.95
N ASN A 64 -23.58 16.73 -19.04
CA ASN A 64 -23.07 15.76 -20.01
C ASN A 64 -21.94 14.89 -19.44
N LEU A 65 -21.27 15.32 -18.37
CA LEU A 65 -20.28 14.50 -17.65
C LEU A 65 -20.92 13.41 -16.78
N ALA A 66 -22.19 13.56 -16.39
CA ALA A 66 -22.85 12.62 -15.46
C ALA A 66 -22.90 11.18 -16.01
N LYS A 67 -22.98 11.01 -17.34
CA LYS A 67 -22.99 9.70 -18.00
C LYS A 67 -21.72 8.87 -17.77
N TYR A 68 -20.57 9.51 -17.54
CA TYR A 68 -19.30 8.81 -17.28
C TYR A 68 -19.19 8.27 -15.84
N TYR A 69 -20.10 8.65 -14.94
CA TYR A 69 -20.07 8.27 -13.53
C TYR A 69 -20.72 6.90 -13.29
N ILE A 70 -19.88 5.87 -13.19
CA ILE A 70 -20.30 4.49 -12.86
C ILE A 70 -20.15 4.28 -11.34
N ASN A 71 -21.27 4.08 -10.64
CA ASN A 71 -21.33 3.96 -9.18
C ASN A 71 -22.54 3.12 -8.71
N ARG A 72 -22.43 2.50 -7.54
CA ARG A 72 -23.41 1.53 -7.04
C ARG A 72 -24.82 2.10 -6.84
N LYS A 73 -24.93 3.37 -6.44
CA LYS A 73 -26.18 4.00 -5.99
C LYS A 73 -27.04 4.55 -7.12
N THR A 74 -26.45 5.07 -8.20
CA THR A 74 -27.22 5.83 -9.22
C THR A 74 -27.03 5.39 -10.67
N SER A 75 -26.08 4.50 -10.98
CA SER A 75 -25.90 4.06 -12.36
C SER A 75 -26.96 3.02 -12.77
N PRO A 76 -27.53 3.11 -13.98
CA PRO A 76 -28.54 2.17 -14.45
C PRO A 76 -28.09 0.71 -14.39
N ARG A 77 -29.07 -0.18 -14.23
CA ARG A 77 -28.93 -1.64 -14.30
C ARG A 77 -29.59 -2.15 -15.58
N PRO A 78 -29.15 -3.31 -16.12
CA PRO A 78 -29.83 -3.95 -17.23
C PRO A 78 -31.26 -4.35 -16.84
N ASN A 79 -32.16 -4.38 -17.82
CA ASN A 79 -33.48 -5.00 -17.65
C ASN A 79 -33.37 -6.52 -17.76
N LYS A 80 -34.30 -7.26 -17.13
CA LYS A 80 -34.42 -8.71 -17.33
C LYS A 80 -34.93 -9.03 -18.74
N ILE A 81 -34.44 -10.11 -19.32
CA ILE A 81 -34.81 -10.60 -20.66
C ILE A 81 -34.63 -12.12 -20.77
N GLN A 82 -35.21 -12.73 -21.80
CA GLN A 82 -35.02 -14.14 -22.09
C GLN A 82 -33.58 -14.43 -22.56
N PRO A 83 -32.95 -15.54 -22.10
CA PRO A 83 -31.56 -15.84 -22.40
C PRO A 83 -31.34 -16.37 -23.81
N VAL A 84 -30.22 -16.02 -24.43
CA VAL A 84 -29.78 -16.61 -25.71
C VAL A 84 -28.95 -17.88 -25.48
N LYS A 85 -29.13 -18.87 -26.35
CA LYS A 85 -28.28 -20.07 -26.37
C LYS A 85 -26.95 -19.75 -27.05
N THR A 86 -25.84 -19.99 -26.36
CA THR A 86 -24.51 -19.89 -26.97
C THR A 86 -24.06 -21.27 -27.42
N LYS A 87 -23.41 -21.36 -28.59
CA LYS A 87 -22.84 -22.60 -29.14
C LYS A 87 -21.40 -22.35 -29.56
N LEU A 88 -20.60 -23.41 -29.53
CA LEU A 88 -19.31 -23.50 -30.21
C LEU A 88 -19.50 -24.25 -31.55
N PRO A 89 -18.69 -23.99 -32.59
CA PRO A 89 -17.72 -22.90 -32.67
C PRO A 89 -18.43 -21.54 -32.68
N LEU A 90 -17.85 -20.57 -31.97
CA LEU A 90 -18.45 -19.28 -31.66
C LEU A 90 -18.64 -18.45 -32.94
N LYS A 91 -19.78 -17.75 -33.02
CA LYS A 91 -20.11 -16.81 -34.10
C LYS A 91 -20.36 -15.43 -33.50
N ILE A 92 -19.40 -14.53 -33.69
CA ILE A 92 -19.44 -13.15 -33.21
C ILE A 92 -19.94 -12.22 -34.32
N PRO A 93 -21.10 -11.54 -34.17
CA PRO A 93 -21.58 -10.55 -35.15
C PRO A 93 -20.62 -9.35 -35.34
N PRO A 94 -20.68 -8.68 -36.51
CA PRO A 94 -20.05 -7.36 -36.68
C PRO A 94 -20.59 -6.33 -35.68
N GLY A 95 -19.68 -5.52 -35.12
CA GLY A 95 -19.99 -4.47 -34.13
C GLY A 95 -20.11 -4.96 -32.69
N SER A 96 -19.98 -6.27 -32.41
CA SER A 96 -20.19 -6.82 -31.08
C SER A 96 -19.21 -6.32 -30.02
N ARG A 97 -19.76 -6.15 -28.82
CA ARG A 97 -19.07 -5.70 -27.61
C ARG A 97 -18.79 -6.88 -26.67
N ILE A 98 -17.51 -7.16 -26.46
CA ILE A 98 -17.02 -8.34 -25.74
C ILE A 98 -16.45 -7.92 -24.38
N ALA A 99 -17.02 -8.43 -23.29
CA ALA A 99 -16.51 -8.21 -21.95
C ALA A 99 -15.76 -9.44 -21.44
N LEU A 100 -14.52 -9.26 -20.98
CA LEU A 100 -13.78 -10.27 -20.20
C LEU A 100 -14.10 -10.04 -18.72
N ILE A 101 -14.51 -11.08 -17.99
CA ILE A 101 -14.92 -10.98 -16.58
C ILE A 101 -14.33 -12.11 -15.73
N GLY A 102 -14.24 -11.88 -14.42
CA GLY A 102 -13.76 -12.87 -13.46
C GLY A 102 -12.33 -12.59 -13.01
N ASN A 103 -11.52 -13.63 -12.92
CA ASN A 103 -10.36 -13.67 -12.02
C ASN A 103 -9.00 -13.31 -12.66
N LEU A 104 -7.87 -13.55 -11.96
CA LEU A 104 -6.53 -13.13 -12.39
C LEU A 104 -6.14 -13.62 -13.81
N LEU A 105 -6.63 -14.79 -14.23
CA LEU A 105 -6.38 -15.33 -15.57
C LEU A 105 -6.86 -14.38 -16.68
N LEU A 106 -7.97 -13.67 -16.48
CA LEU A 106 -8.46 -12.68 -17.43
C LEU A 106 -8.01 -11.25 -17.10
N ASP A 107 -7.71 -10.88 -15.84
CA ASP A 107 -7.00 -9.62 -15.55
C ASP A 107 -5.66 -9.55 -16.32
N ALA A 108 -4.96 -10.69 -16.46
CA ALA A 108 -3.70 -10.78 -17.20
C ALA A 108 -3.79 -10.40 -18.69
N GLU A 109 -4.95 -10.51 -19.34
CA GLU A 109 -5.15 -9.99 -20.72
C GLU A 109 -4.88 -8.47 -20.81
N ARG A 110 -5.02 -7.68 -19.73
CA ARG A 110 -4.68 -6.24 -19.77
C ARG A 110 -3.18 -5.96 -19.91
N ARG A 111 -2.33 -6.94 -19.57
CA ARG A 111 -0.85 -6.85 -19.62
C ARG A 111 -0.28 -7.54 -20.87
N PHE A 112 -0.93 -8.60 -21.33
CA PHE A 112 -0.41 -9.46 -22.39
C PHE A 112 -1.18 -9.32 -23.72
N GLY A 113 -2.51 -9.17 -23.68
CA GLY A 113 -3.36 -8.93 -24.87
C GLY A 113 -3.48 -10.08 -25.89
N HIS A 114 -3.05 -11.29 -25.57
CA HIS A 114 -2.94 -12.39 -26.54
C HIS A 114 -4.29 -12.81 -27.13
N LEU A 115 -5.30 -13.10 -26.29
CA LEU A 115 -6.60 -13.58 -26.73
C LEU A 115 -7.38 -12.49 -27.48
N GLU A 116 -7.33 -11.24 -27.01
CA GLU A 116 -7.93 -10.13 -27.76
C GLU A 116 -7.28 -9.96 -29.14
N THR A 117 -5.96 -10.04 -29.24
CA THR A 117 -5.24 -9.91 -30.53
C THR A 117 -5.68 -11.00 -31.52
N LEU A 118 -5.80 -12.26 -31.06
CA LEU A 118 -6.32 -13.36 -31.88
C LEU A 118 -7.79 -13.17 -32.29
N LEU A 119 -8.63 -12.61 -31.40
CA LEU A 119 -10.03 -12.30 -31.72
C LEU A 119 -10.16 -11.24 -32.82
N HIS A 120 -9.32 -10.20 -32.81
CA HIS A 120 -9.26 -9.23 -33.91
C HIS A 120 -8.71 -9.84 -35.19
N GLN A 121 -7.62 -10.63 -35.12
CA GLN A 121 -7.03 -11.31 -36.29
C GLN A 121 -8.00 -12.28 -36.97
N HIS A 122 -8.88 -12.95 -36.22
CA HIS A 122 -9.89 -13.85 -36.79
C HIS A 122 -11.06 -13.11 -37.46
N TYR A 123 -11.38 -11.91 -36.98
CA TYR A 123 -12.52 -11.12 -37.45
C TYR A 123 -12.12 -9.70 -37.91
N PRO A 124 -11.19 -9.55 -38.87
CA PRO A 124 -10.56 -8.27 -39.21
C PRO A 124 -11.55 -7.21 -39.73
N LYS A 125 -12.72 -7.63 -40.22
CA LYS A 125 -13.78 -6.75 -40.75
C LYS A 125 -14.93 -6.48 -39.76
N HIS A 126 -14.94 -7.11 -38.59
CA HIS A 126 -16.09 -7.04 -37.66
C HIS A 126 -16.08 -5.81 -36.74
N LYS A 127 -14.97 -5.05 -36.64
CA LYS A 127 -14.88 -3.86 -35.76
C LYS A 127 -15.26 -4.17 -34.30
N LEU A 128 -14.77 -5.30 -33.78
CA LEU A 128 -15.06 -5.76 -32.42
C LEU A 128 -14.59 -4.73 -31.39
N THR A 129 -15.38 -4.51 -30.33
CA THR A 129 -14.95 -3.68 -29.20
C THR A 129 -14.78 -4.59 -27.99
N ILE A 130 -13.59 -4.66 -27.39
CA ILE A 130 -13.31 -5.55 -26.26
C ILE A 130 -12.89 -4.75 -25.03
N ARG A 131 -13.38 -5.14 -23.85
CA ARG A 131 -13.04 -4.53 -22.55
C ARG A 131 -12.77 -5.58 -21.49
N ASN A 132 -11.77 -5.32 -20.66
CA ASN A 132 -11.39 -6.18 -19.56
C ASN A 132 -11.94 -5.63 -18.24
N LEU A 133 -12.92 -6.33 -17.66
CA LEU A 133 -13.58 -6.01 -16.40
C LEU A 133 -13.24 -7.04 -15.30
N ALA A 134 -12.28 -7.93 -15.56
CA ALA A 134 -11.78 -8.87 -14.58
C ALA A 134 -11.04 -8.17 -13.43
N TRP A 135 -10.99 -8.82 -12.28
CA TRP A 135 -10.30 -8.35 -11.07
C TRP A 135 -9.65 -9.56 -10.38
N PRO A 136 -8.37 -9.48 -9.96
CA PRO A 136 -7.71 -10.59 -9.27
C PRO A 136 -8.48 -11.02 -8.02
N ALA A 137 -8.54 -12.33 -7.78
CA ALA A 137 -9.28 -12.98 -6.70
C ALA A 137 -10.80 -12.71 -6.66
N ASP A 138 -11.45 -12.43 -7.80
CA ASP A 138 -12.91 -12.56 -7.90
C ASP A 138 -13.35 -14.05 -7.89
N GLU A 139 -14.48 -14.31 -7.23
CA GLU A 139 -15.27 -15.56 -7.31
C GLU A 139 -16.66 -15.26 -7.89
N VAL A 140 -17.42 -16.29 -8.27
CA VAL A 140 -18.78 -16.15 -8.84
C VAL A 140 -19.78 -15.35 -7.97
N ASP A 141 -19.57 -15.29 -6.66
CA ASP A 141 -20.43 -14.58 -5.71
C ASP A 141 -19.69 -13.59 -4.78
N LEU A 142 -18.36 -13.67 -4.70
CA LEU A 142 -17.52 -12.80 -3.87
C LEU A 142 -16.69 -11.85 -4.75
N MET A 143 -17.21 -10.64 -4.92
CA MET A 143 -16.57 -9.55 -5.69
C MET A 143 -16.44 -8.26 -4.84
N PRO A 144 -15.51 -8.20 -3.86
CA PRO A 144 -15.10 -6.98 -3.18
C PRO A 144 -14.79 -5.83 -4.13
N ARG A 145 -15.26 -4.62 -3.81
CA ARG A 145 -15.06 -3.40 -4.61
C ARG A 145 -14.97 -2.15 -3.72
N PRO A 146 -14.35 -1.05 -4.18
CA PRO A 146 -14.25 0.21 -3.46
C PRO A 146 -15.60 0.81 -3.01
N ASP A 147 -15.55 1.73 -2.05
CA ASP A 147 -16.73 2.46 -1.52
C ASP A 147 -17.55 3.07 -2.68
N ASN A 148 -18.82 2.64 -2.79
CA ASN A 148 -19.79 3.05 -3.81
C ASN A 148 -19.38 2.78 -5.28
N PHE A 149 -18.36 1.95 -5.54
CA PHE A 149 -17.98 1.53 -6.90
C PHE A 149 -19.12 0.75 -7.59
N GLY A 150 -19.26 0.88 -8.91
CA GLY A 150 -20.29 0.15 -9.66
C GLY A 150 -20.07 -1.36 -9.59
N ASP A 151 -21.14 -2.15 -9.50
CA ASP A 151 -20.99 -3.61 -9.58
C ASP A 151 -21.00 -4.11 -11.03
N LEU A 152 -20.71 -5.41 -11.18
CA LEU A 152 -20.48 -6.06 -12.47
C LEU A 152 -21.59 -5.78 -13.49
N ASP A 153 -22.86 -5.80 -13.07
CA ASP A 153 -23.99 -5.50 -13.94
C ASP A 153 -23.96 -4.08 -14.50
N GLN A 154 -23.62 -3.11 -13.66
CA GLN A 154 -23.59 -1.69 -14.04
C GLN A 154 -22.44 -1.41 -15.00
N HIS A 155 -21.30 -2.08 -14.85
CA HIS A 155 -20.17 -1.97 -15.78
C HIS A 155 -20.44 -2.69 -17.11
N LEU A 156 -21.01 -3.90 -17.09
CA LEU A 156 -21.44 -4.62 -18.30
C LEU A 156 -22.53 -3.84 -19.08
N HIS A 157 -23.46 -3.20 -18.36
CA HIS A 157 -24.51 -2.38 -18.97
C HIS A 157 -24.00 -1.03 -19.49
N TYR A 158 -23.09 -0.36 -18.77
CA TYR A 158 -22.41 0.84 -19.28
C TYR A 158 -21.65 0.55 -20.57
N PHE A 159 -20.91 -0.56 -20.60
CA PHE A 159 -20.20 -0.99 -21.79
C PHE A 159 -21.13 -1.47 -22.91
N LYS A 160 -22.35 -1.93 -22.58
CA LYS A 160 -23.35 -2.53 -23.49
C LYS A 160 -22.91 -3.87 -24.06
N SER A 161 -22.50 -4.80 -23.20
CA SER A 161 -21.98 -6.11 -23.60
C SER A 161 -22.98 -6.94 -24.43
N ASP A 162 -22.52 -7.49 -25.55
CA ASP A 162 -23.23 -8.45 -26.40
C ASP A 162 -22.71 -9.89 -26.18
N LEU A 163 -21.44 -10.02 -25.81
CA LEU A 163 -20.75 -11.27 -25.49
C LEU A 163 -19.97 -11.11 -24.18
N ILE A 164 -19.99 -12.14 -23.34
CA ILE A 164 -19.24 -12.20 -22.09
C ILE A 164 -18.36 -13.45 -22.11
N ILE A 165 -17.07 -13.29 -21.87
CA ILE A 165 -16.11 -14.38 -21.65
C ILE A 165 -15.70 -14.33 -20.18
N ALA A 166 -16.01 -15.39 -19.45
CA ALA A 166 -15.87 -15.47 -18.00
C ALA A 166 -14.82 -16.51 -17.58
N SER A 167 -14.00 -16.22 -16.57
CA SER A 167 -13.07 -17.19 -15.96
C SER A 167 -13.22 -17.20 -14.43
N TYR A 168 -13.56 -18.37 -13.89
CA TYR A 168 -13.83 -18.62 -12.47
C TYR A 168 -13.39 -20.04 -12.10
N GLY A 169 -13.49 -20.42 -10.82
CA GLY A 169 -13.21 -21.77 -10.33
C GLY A 169 -11.77 -22.02 -9.87
N TYR A 170 -10.85 -21.06 -10.04
CA TYR A 170 -9.50 -21.15 -9.45
C TYR A 170 -9.57 -20.86 -7.94
N ASN A 171 -10.08 -19.68 -7.58
CA ASN A 171 -10.20 -19.21 -6.21
C ASN A 171 -11.10 -20.14 -5.38
N GLU A 172 -12.21 -20.57 -5.98
CA GLU A 172 -13.17 -21.48 -5.36
C GLU A 172 -12.60 -22.89 -5.12
N SER A 173 -11.59 -23.33 -5.90
CA SER A 173 -11.00 -24.68 -5.79
C SER A 173 -10.24 -24.92 -4.48
N PHE A 174 -9.82 -23.85 -3.79
CA PHE A 174 -9.18 -23.95 -2.47
C PHE A 174 -10.15 -24.35 -1.35
N GLY A 175 -11.46 -24.34 -1.61
CA GLY A 175 -12.46 -25.03 -0.77
C GLY A 175 -12.46 -26.56 -0.92
N GLY A 176 -11.63 -27.11 -1.81
CA GLY A 176 -11.43 -28.54 -1.99
C GLY A 176 -12.70 -29.31 -2.39
N LYS A 177 -12.67 -30.63 -2.19
CA LYS A 177 -13.82 -31.52 -2.46
C LYS A 177 -15.07 -31.14 -1.65
N GLU A 178 -14.90 -30.60 -0.45
CA GLU A 178 -15.99 -30.23 0.47
C GLU A 178 -16.71 -28.95 0.05
N GLY A 179 -15.99 -27.96 -0.50
CA GLY A 179 -16.57 -26.73 -1.04
C GLY A 179 -17.36 -26.93 -2.35
N LEU A 180 -17.13 -28.03 -3.07
CA LEU A 180 -17.66 -28.28 -4.41
C LEU A 180 -19.20 -28.22 -4.53
N PRO A 181 -20.02 -28.76 -3.60
CA PRO A 181 -21.48 -28.62 -3.67
C PRO A 181 -21.93 -27.16 -3.45
N GLY A 182 -21.24 -26.43 -2.58
CA GLY A 182 -21.45 -25.00 -2.35
C GLY A 182 -21.14 -24.17 -3.60
N PHE A 183 -19.98 -24.41 -4.22
CA PHE A 183 -19.59 -23.77 -5.48
C PHE A 183 -20.61 -24.02 -6.59
N ARG A 184 -21.04 -25.28 -6.80
CA ARG A 184 -22.04 -25.65 -7.81
C ARG A 184 -23.35 -24.86 -7.66
N LYS A 185 -23.82 -24.65 -6.42
CA LYS A 185 -25.00 -23.82 -6.14
C LYS A 185 -24.79 -22.34 -6.48
N ARG A 186 -23.64 -21.77 -6.12
CA ARG A 186 -23.32 -20.34 -6.32
C ARG A 186 -23.07 -20.02 -7.80
N LEU A 187 -22.39 -20.93 -8.52
CA LEU A 187 -22.23 -20.89 -9.98
C LEU A 187 -23.60 -20.93 -10.70
N ASP A 188 -24.51 -21.81 -10.28
CA ASP A 188 -25.85 -21.92 -10.86
C ASP A 188 -26.67 -20.62 -10.71
N GLN A 189 -26.58 -19.99 -9.53
CA GLN A 189 -27.21 -18.70 -9.25
C GLN A 189 -26.59 -17.57 -10.10
N PHE A 190 -25.25 -17.50 -10.15
CA PHE A 190 -24.51 -16.53 -10.95
C PHE A 190 -24.84 -16.64 -12.44
N LEU A 191 -24.78 -17.85 -13.02
CA LEU A 191 -25.08 -18.07 -14.44
C LEU A 191 -26.56 -17.81 -14.76
N THR A 192 -27.50 -18.12 -13.84
CA THR A 192 -28.92 -17.77 -13.98
C THR A 192 -29.14 -16.26 -14.04
N HIS A 193 -28.44 -15.51 -13.20
CA HIS A 193 -28.50 -14.04 -13.21
C HIS A 193 -27.87 -13.47 -14.49
N LEU A 194 -26.60 -13.78 -14.76
CA LEU A 194 -25.80 -13.25 -15.86
C LEU A 194 -26.49 -13.42 -17.23
N LYS A 195 -27.09 -14.60 -17.48
CA LYS A 195 -27.75 -14.90 -18.77
C LYS A 195 -29.11 -14.23 -18.98
N THR A 196 -29.74 -13.73 -17.91
CA THR A 196 -31.09 -13.12 -17.98
C THR A 196 -31.06 -11.59 -18.00
N GLN A 197 -29.89 -10.97 -18.15
CA GLN A 197 -29.75 -9.51 -18.21
C GLN A 197 -29.57 -8.99 -19.65
N ALA A 198 -30.30 -7.93 -19.99
CA ALA A 198 -30.14 -7.19 -21.25
C ALA A 198 -29.01 -6.15 -21.14
N TYR A 199 -27.75 -6.58 -21.09
CA TYR A 199 -26.61 -5.68 -20.90
C TYR A 199 -26.50 -4.62 -22.00
N ASN A 200 -26.69 -4.98 -23.27
CA ASN A 200 -26.75 -4.01 -24.38
C ASN A 200 -28.06 -3.17 -24.44
N GLY A 201 -29.02 -3.45 -23.54
CA GLY A 201 -30.34 -2.82 -23.49
C GLY A 201 -31.39 -3.39 -24.46
N LYS A 202 -31.08 -4.47 -25.20
CA LYS A 202 -31.94 -5.05 -26.25
C LYS A 202 -32.05 -6.57 -26.23
N THR A 203 -30.98 -7.29 -25.93
CA THR A 203 -30.90 -8.75 -25.95
C THR A 203 -30.10 -9.27 -24.76
N ALA A 204 -30.30 -10.53 -24.37
CA ALA A 204 -29.33 -11.20 -23.51
C ALA A 204 -27.96 -11.28 -24.21
N ALA A 205 -26.89 -11.25 -23.42
CA ALA A 205 -25.54 -11.50 -23.93
C ALA A 205 -25.32 -12.98 -24.21
N GLN A 206 -24.51 -13.29 -25.24
CA GLN A 206 -23.86 -14.60 -25.35
C GLN A 206 -22.87 -14.77 -24.19
N ILE A 207 -22.68 -16.01 -23.71
CA ILE A 207 -21.77 -16.30 -22.59
C ILE A 207 -20.87 -17.48 -22.96
N ILE A 208 -19.57 -17.30 -22.73
CA ILE A 208 -18.56 -18.36 -22.70
C ILE A 208 -17.97 -18.44 -21.29
N LEU A 209 -17.82 -19.65 -20.79
CA LEU A 209 -17.14 -19.96 -19.54
C LEU A 209 -15.80 -20.67 -19.83
N LEU A 210 -14.70 -20.09 -19.38
CA LEU A 210 -13.37 -20.70 -19.41
C LEU A 210 -13.15 -21.45 -18.10
N SER A 211 -12.48 -22.61 -18.14
CA SER A 211 -11.89 -23.20 -16.93
C SER A 211 -10.61 -22.44 -16.51
N PRO A 212 -10.09 -22.67 -15.29
CA PRO A 212 -8.75 -22.23 -14.92
C PRO A 212 -7.66 -22.86 -15.81
N THR A 213 -6.46 -22.26 -15.85
CA THR A 213 -5.28 -22.97 -16.34
C THR A 213 -4.75 -23.94 -15.27
N ALA A 214 -4.07 -25.01 -15.70
CA ALA A 214 -3.40 -25.92 -14.77
C ALA A 214 -2.27 -25.21 -14.02
N SER A 215 -2.13 -25.49 -12.72
CA SER A 215 -0.99 -25.06 -11.91
C SER A 215 0.26 -25.88 -12.25
N GLU A 216 1.43 -25.32 -11.98
CA GLU A 216 2.74 -25.83 -12.39
C GLU A 216 3.66 -26.02 -11.18
N ASN A 217 4.51 -27.04 -11.22
CA ASN A 217 5.54 -27.24 -10.20
C ASN A 217 6.79 -26.48 -10.64
N ILE A 218 7.15 -25.42 -9.91
CA ILE A 218 8.38 -24.66 -10.09
C ILE A 218 9.34 -24.93 -8.93
N ALA A 219 10.63 -24.63 -9.08
CA ALA A 219 11.66 -24.96 -8.09
C ALA A 219 11.40 -24.44 -6.66
N ALA A 220 10.64 -23.34 -6.51
CA ALA A 220 10.24 -22.76 -5.23
C ALA A 220 8.87 -23.24 -4.71
N VAL A 221 8.01 -23.77 -5.59
CA VAL A 221 6.58 -23.99 -5.30
C VAL A 221 6.04 -25.22 -6.04
N ASN A 222 5.69 -26.26 -5.28
CA ASN A 222 5.00 -27.44 -5.80
C ASN A 222 3.49 -27.17 -5.93
N ALA A 223 3.09 -26.26 -6.84
CA ALA A 223 1.69 -25.81 -6.95
C ALA A 223 0.82 -26.77 -7.78
N GLY A 224 1.37 -27.36 -8.85
CA GLY A 224 0.69 -28.32 -9.70
C GLY A 224 0.18 -29.53 -8.92
N ASP A 225 1.03 -30.17 -8.13
CA ASP A 225 0.67 -31.37 -7.34
C ASP A 225 -0.43 -31.08 -6.31
N ARG A 226 -0.40 -29.90 -5.68
CA ARG A 226 -1.38 -29.51 -4.65
C ARG A 226 -2.71 -29.06 -5.23
N ASN A 227 -2.70 -28.36 -6.36
CA ASN A 227 -3.87 -27.63 -6.84
C ASN A 227 -4.61 -28.38 -7.97
N ASN A 228 -3.92 -29.16 -8.81
CA ASN A 228 -4.50 -29.68 -10.05
C ASN A 228 -5.59 -30.75 -9.85
N GLU A 229 -5.66 -31.43 -8.70
CA GLU A 229 -6.80 -32.32 -8.39
C GLU A 229 -8.08 -31.51 -8.18
N ASN A 230 -8.02 -30.50 -7.30
CA ASN A 230 -9.16 -29.61 -7.05
C ASN A 230 -9.54 -28.81 -8.31
N LEU A 231 -8.57 -28.29 -9.06
CA LEU A 231 -8.84 -27.58 -10.33
C LEU A 231 -9.54 -28.47 -11.36
N ALA A 232 -9.30 -29.79 -11.38
CA ALA A 232 -10.03 -30.72 -12.24
C ALA A 232 -11.50 -30.87 -11.80
N LEU A 233 -11.77 -31.03 -10.50
CA LEU A 233 -13.13 -31.13 -9.94
C LEU A 233 -13.96 -29.86 -10.23
N TYR A 234 -13.35 -28.69 -10.07
CA TYR A 234 -14.01 -27.40 -10.32
C TYR A 234 -14.15 -27.11 -11.82
N THR A 235 -13.19 -27.52 -12.65
CA THR A 235 -13.31 -27.56 -14.13
C THR A 235 -14.52 -28.38 -14.57
N GLN A 236 -14.76 -29.54 -13.96
CA GLN A 236 -15.93 -30.37 -14.25
C GLN A 236 -17.24 -29.66 -13.84
N ALA A 237 -17.29 -29.04 -12.66
CA ALA A 237 -18.46 -28.28 -12.22
C ALA A 237 -18.79 -27.08 -13.14
N LEU A 238 -17.77 -26.38 -13.66
CA LEU A 238 -17.94 -25.33 -14.68
C LEU A 238 -18.53 -25.90 -15.98
N ALA A 239 -18.03 -27.04 -16.45
CA ALA A 239 -18.54 -27.71 -17.66
C ALA A 239 -20.02 -28.13 -17.52
N GLU A 240 -20.38 -28.72 -16.39
CA GLU A 240 -21.76 -29.12 -16.08
C GLU A 240 -22.69 -27.91 -15.95
N GLY A 241 -22.26 -26.85 -15.26
CA GLY A 241 -23.00 -25.59 -15.16
C GLY A 241 -23.24 -24.96 -16.53
N ALA A 242 -22.20 -24.90 -17.38
CA ALA A 242 -22.33 -24.39 -18.75
C ALA A 242 -23.31 -25.21 -19.60
N LYS A 243 -23.24 -26.55 -19.51
CA LYS A 243 -24.19 -27.47 -20.17
C LYS A 243 -25.63 -27.23 -19.69
N LYS A 244 -25.86 -27.16 -18.37
CA LYS A 244 -27.18 -26.85 -17.78
C LYS A 244 -27.71 -25.51 -18.29
N HIS A 245 -26.85 -24.50 -18.39
CA HIS A 245 -27.26 -23.17 -18.85
C HIS A 245 -27.31 -23.00 -20.37
N SER A 246 -26.91 -23.98 -21.20
CA SER A 246 -26.82 -23.84 -22.66
C SER A 246 -25.97 -22.62 -23.09
N ILE A 247 -24.85 -22.42 -22.39
CA ILE A 247 -23.80 -21.45 -22.70
C ILE A 247 -22.55 -22.19 -23.22
N GLY A 248 -21.58 -21.48 -23.82
CA GLY A 248 -20.35 -22.12 -24.29
C GLY A 248 -19.38 -22.42 -23.14
N PHE A 249 -18.54 -23.45 -23.31
CA PHE A 249 -17.51 -23.82 -22.34
C PHE A 249 -16.20 -24.18 -23.04
N CYS A 250 -15.09 -23.59 -22.62
CA CYS A 250 -13.77 -23.83 -23.18
C CYS A 250 -12.84 -24.38 -22.09
N ASN A 251 -12.46 -25.66 -22.22
CA ASN A 251 -11.62 -26.32 -21.22
C ASN A 251 -10.12 -26.05 -21.46
N VAL A 252 -9.64 -24.90 -20.99
CA VAL A 252 -8.21 -24.53 -21.08
C VAL A 252 -7.34 -25.27 -20.05
N PHE A 253 -7.92 -25.74 -18.94
CA PHE A 253 -7.25 -26.61 -17.96
C PHE A 253 -6.62 -27.84 -18.63
N ASN A 254 -7.39 -28.61 -19.40
CA ASN A 254 -6.88 -29.80 -20.07
C ASN A 254 -5.79 -29.47 -21.10
N GLY A 255 -5.93 -28.38 -21.87
CA GLY A 255 -4.92 -27.96 -22.84
C GLY A 255 -3.61 -27.45 -22.20
N THR A 256 -3.69 -26.89 -21.00
CA THR A 256 -2.51 -26.44 -20.23
C THR A 256 -1.93 -27.51 -19.32
N LYS A 257 -2.54 -28.71 -19.24
CA LYS A 257 -2.09 -29.85 -18.45
C LYS A 257 -1.12 -30.75 -19.24
N THR A 258 0.12 -30.28 -19.40
CA THR A 258 1.23 -31.05 -19.99
C THR A 258 2.15 -31.63 -18.89
N LYS A 259 3.00 -32.62 -19.23
CA LYS A 259 4.04 -33.11 -18.32
C LYS A 259 5.08 -32.00 -18.12
N ILE A 260 5.28 -31.60 -16.88
CA ILE A 260 6.17 -30.49 -16.48
C ILE A 260 7.63 -30.86 -16.79
N THR A 261 8.39 -29.92 -17.35
CA THR A 261 9.85 -30.02 -17.48
C THR A 261 10.51 -28.95 -16.61
N ALA A 262 11.51 -29.33 -15.83
CA ALA A 262 12.10 -28.47 -14.79
C ALA A 262 13.06 -27.38 -15.31
N SER A 263 13.07 -27.12 -16.63
CA SER A 263 13.91 -26.11 -17.27
C SER A 263 13.22 -24.74 -17.29
N LYS A 264 13.90 -23.69 -16.83
CA LYS A 264 13.40 -22.29 -16.86
C LYS A 264 12.87 -21.87 -18.23
N LEU A 265 13.49 -22.35 -19.31
CA LEU A 265 13.10 -22.09 -20.71
C LEU A 265 11.66 -22.54 -21.06
N ASN A 266 11.11 -23.51 -20.33
CA ASN A 266 9.76 -24.04 -20.52
C ASN A 266 8.80 -23.64 -19.39
N GLN A 267 9.24 -22.81 -18.43
CA GLN A 267 8.41 -22.36 -17.31
C GLN A 267 7.34 -21.38 -17.80
N ARG A 268 6.08 -21.64 -17.44
CA ARG A 268 4.90 -20.89 -17.93
C ARG A 268 4.27 -20.01 -16.86
N THR A 269 4.58 -20.28 -15.59
CA THR A 269 4.07 -19.55 -14.44
C THR A 269 5.18 -18.80 -13.69
N ILE A 270 4.83 -17.73 -12.97
CA ILE A 270 5.74 -16.93 -12.16
C ILE A 270 5.97 -17.57 -10.77
N ASP A 271 4.91 -18.14 -10.19
CA ASP A 271 4.89 -18.72 -8.83
C ASP A 271 4.28 -20.14 -8.76
N GLY A 272 4.02 -20.77 -9.90
CA GLY A 272 3.25 -22.01 -9.99
C GLY A 272 1.76 -21.82 -10.32
N HIS A 273 1.22 -20.58 -10.32
CA HIS A 273 -0.15 -20.30 -10.79
C HIS A 273 -0.26 -19.12 -11.77
N GLN A 274 0.39 -17.98 -11.50
CA GLN A 274 0.23 -16.78 -12.33
C GLN A 274 0.99 -16.97 -13.64
N ASN A 275 0.29 -17.01 -14.78
CA ASN A 275 0.92 -17.14 -16.09
C ASN A 275 1.91 -15.99 -16.37
N ASN A 276 3.11 -16.33 -16.84
CA ASN A 276 4.01 -15.39 -17.51
C ASN A 276 3.57 -15.20 -18.98
N ILE A 277 4.30 -14.40 -19.75
CA ILE A 277 3.94 -14.11 -21.15
C ILE A 277 3.83 -15.39 -22.01
N HIS A 278 4.73 -16.37 -21.84
CA HIS A 278 4.69 -17.62 -22.60
C HIS A 278 3.50 -18.51 -22.20
N GLY A 279 3.25 -18.67 -20.90
CA GLY A 279 2.08 -19.40 -20.39
C GLY A 279 0.76 -18.76 -20.83
N HIS A 280 0.71 -17.43 -20.84
CA HIS A 280 -0.47 -16.68 -21.27
C HIS A 280 -0.69 -16.76 -22.79
N HIS A 281 0.38 -16.84 -23.59
CA HIS A 281 0.27 -17.08 -25.04
C HIS A 281 -0.23 -18.51 -25.31
N GLN A 282 0.26 -19.51 -24.56
CA GLN A 282 -0.27 -20.88 -24.63
C GLN A 282 -1.76 -20.91 -24.29
N PHE A 283 -2.17 -20.27 -23.18
CA PHE A 283 -3.57 -20.13 -22.77
C PHE A 283 -4.43 -19.52 -23.88
N ALA A 284 -4.02 -18.40 -24.47
CA ALA A 284 -4.79 -17.72 -25.52
C ALA A 284 -4.95 -18.58 -26.77
N ASN A 285 -3.92 -19.32 -27.17
CA ASN A 285 -3.97 -20.25 -28.31
C ASN A 285 -4.94 -21.42 -28.05
N ILE A 286 -4.95 -21.97 -26.83
CA ILE A 286 -5.88 -23.04 -26.42
C ILE A 286 -7.32 -22.50 -26.34
N ALA A 287 -7.51 -21.32 -25.74
CA ALA A 287 -8.80 -20.65 -25.64
C ALA A 287 -9.36 -20.35 -27.04
N PHE A 288 -8.54 -19.82 -27.95
CA PHE A 288 -8.91 -19.57 -29.35
C PHE A 288 -9.33 -20.86 -30.06
N LYS A 289 -8.55 -21.94 -29.94
CA LYS A 289 -8.89 -23.23 -30.56
C LYS A 289 -10.19 -23.82 -30.01
N ALA A 290 -10.44 -23.68 -28.71
CA ALA A 290 -11.69 -24.08 -28.08
C ALA A 290 -12.88 -23.16 -28.43
N LEU A 291 -12.64 -21.89 -28.76
CA LEU A 291 -13.68 -20.94 -29.18
C LEU A 291 -14.13 -21.17 -30.63
N PHE A 292 -13.20 -21.45 -31.55
CA PHE A 292 -13.48 -21.42 -33.00
C PHE A 292 -13.27 -22.76 -33.74
N GLU A 293 -12.85 -23.81 -33.03
CA GLU A 293 -12.52 -25.13 -33.60
C GLU A 293 -11.47 -25.05 -34.71
N LYS A 294 -10.55 -24.08 -34.59
CA LYS A 294 -9.50 -23.74 -35.56
C LYS A 294 -8.20 -23.42 -34.85
N ASP A 295 -7.08 -23.75 -35.47
CA ASP A 295 -5.77 -23.32 -34.98
C ASP A 295 -5.60 -21.79 -35.12
N PRO A 296 -4.94 -21.13 -34.16
CA PRO A 296 -4.69 -19.69 -34.20
C PRO A 296 -3.69 -19.33 -35.32
N THR A 297 -3.88 -18.16 -35.91
CA THR A 297 -2.86 -17.53 -36.77
C THR A 297 -1.65 -17.09 -35.94
N ALA A 298 -0.47 -17.01 -36.57
CA ALA A 298 0.69 -16.39 -35.96
C ALA A 298 0.35 -14.98 -35.45
N LEU A 299 0.85 -14.64 -34.26
CA LEU A 299 0.43 -13.44 -33.53
C LEU A 299 1.11 -12.19 -34.11
N ASN A 300 0.34 -11.12 -34.30
CA ASN A 300 0.86 -9.82 -34.72
C ASN A 300 1.25 -9.00 -33.47
N GLU A 301 2.55 -8.87 -33.22
CA GLU A 301 3.07 -8.18 -32.01
C GLU A 301 2.77 -6.69 -31.99
N ASP A 302 2.79 -5.99 -33.13
CA ASP A 302 2.43 -4.56 -33.21
C ASP A 302 0.96 -4.34 -32.79
N LEU A 303 0.07 -5.20 -33.29
CA LEU A 303 -1.35 -5.22 -32.92
C LEU A 303 -1.52 -5.58 -31.44
N ARG A 304 -0.71 -6.51 -30.92
CA ARG A 304 -0.73 -6.91 -29.50
C ARG A 304 -0.32 -5.76 -28.57
N GLN A 305 0.76 -5.04 -28.89
CA GLN A 305 1.19 -3.89 -28.09
C GLN A 305 0.15 -2.76 -28.15
N LEU A 306 -0.51 -2.55 -29.30
CA LEU A 306 -1.62 -1.61 -29.44
C LEU A 306 -2.86 -2.03 -28.61
N VAL A 307 -3.15 -3.34 -28.53
CA VAL A 307 -4.17 -3.91 -27.62
C VAL A 307 -3.81 -3.69 -26.15
N VAL A 308 -2.53 -3.82 -25.77
CA VAL A 308 -2.05 -3.60 -24.39
C VAL A 308 -2.09 -2.11 -24.00
N ASP A 309 -1.74 -1.17 -24.89
CA ASP A 309 -1.95 0.27 -24.63
C ASP A 309 -3.44 0.57 -24.47
N LYS A 310 -4.30 0.07 -25.38
CA LYS A 310 -5.76 0.18 -25.27
C LYS A 310 -6.29 -0.35 -23.92
N ALA A 311 -5.79 -1.49 -23.47
CA ALA A 311 -6.16 -2.06 -22.18
C ALA A 311 -5.61 -1.27 -20.98
N THR A 312 -4.43 -0.65 -21.11
CA THR A 312 -3.82 0.23 -20.11
C THR A 312 -4.63 1.51 -19.92
N GLN A 313 -5.00 2.20 -21.01
CA GLN A 313 -5.89 3.36 -20.95
C GLN A 313 -7.26 2.99 -20.35
N PHE A 314 -7.77 1.78 -20.64
CA PHE A 314 -9.00 1.30 -20.03
C PHE A 314 -8.84 0.91 -18.56
N HIS A 315 -7.65 0.50 -18.11
CA HIS A 315 -7.39 0.23 -16.70
C HIS A 315 -7.48 1.52 -15.87
N TYR A 316 -6.86 2.61 -16.32
CA TYR A 316 -7.01 3.93 -15.68
C TYR A 316 -8.47 4.44 -15.68
N ARG A 317 -9.29 4.02 -16.67
CA ARG A 317 -10.72 4.32 -16.76
C ARG A 317 -11.60 3.47 -15.82
N TYR A 318 -11.27 2.19 -15.64
CA TYR A 318 -12.06 1.22 -14.89
C TYR A 318 -11.68 1.17 -13.41
N ARG A 319 -10.37 1.16 -13.13
CA ARG A 319 -9.77 1.09 -11.79
C ARG A 319 -8.74 2.23 -11.62
N PRO A 320 -9.17 3.50 -11.58
CA PRO A 320 -8.26 4.62 -11.34
C PRO A 320 -7.61 4.54 -9.94
N LEU A 321 -6.34 4.92 -9.86
CA LEU A 321 -5.72 5.34 -8.59
C LEU A 321 -6.57 6.45 -7.94
N ASN A 322 -6.62 6.48 -6.61
CA ASN A 322 -7.44 7.42 -5.85
C ASN A 322 -8.96 7.29 -6.12
N THR A 323 -9.46 6.07 -6.40
CA THR A 323 -10.90 5.78 -6.60
C THR A 323 -11.81 6.28 -5.46
N PHE A 324 -11.30 6.46 -4.24
CA PHE A 324 -12.02 7.05 -3.11
C PHE A 324 -12.45 8.53 -3.33
N TYR A 325 -11.80 9.22 -4.26
CA TYR A 325 -12.16 10.55 -4.75
C TYR A 325 -13.10 10.50 -5.97
N TYR A 326 -13.29 9.34 -6.58
CA TYR A 326 -14.21 9.11 -7.70
C TYR A 326 -15.57 8.59 -7.23
N THR A 327 -15.65 7.38 -6.68
CA THR A 327 -16.92 6.81 -6.17
C THR A 327 -17.10 7.01 -4.68
N GLY A 328 -16.00 7.00 -3.91
CA GLY A 328 -15.99 6.98 -2.45
C GLY A 328 -16.24 8.33 -1.77
N GLY A 329 -15.82 8.42 -0.50
CA GLY A 329 -16.19 9.52 0.40
C GLY A 329 -15.66 10.91 0.06
N ARG A 330 -14.71 11.03 -0.87
CA ARG A 330 -14.10 12.32 -1.28
C ARG A 330 -14.59 12.80 -2.67
N ASN A 331 -15.62 12.16 -3.24
CA ASN A 331 -16.28 12.49 -4.51
C ASN A 331 -17.03 13.84 -4.61
N LYS A 332 -16.71 14.82 -3.74
CA LYS A 332 -17.29 16.16 -3.75
C LYS A 332 -16.61 17.03 -4.82
N SER A 333 -16.59 18.36 -4.67
CA SER A 333 -16.21 19.30 -5.74
C SER A 333 -14.88 18.98 -6.44
N TYR A 334 -13.81 18.63 -5.71
CA TYR A 334 -12.54 18.25 -6.34
C TYR A 334 -12.62 16.87 -7.01
N GLY A 335 -13.21 15.85 -6.37
CA GLY A 335 -13.43 14.54 -7.00
C GLY A 335 -14.22 14.61 -8.31
N TYR A 336 -15.27 15.42 -8.37
CA TYR A 336 -16.04 15.66 -9.60
C TYR A 336 -15.18 16.27 -10.73
N LEU A 337 -14.40 17.32 -10.42
CA LEU A 337 -13.57 18.06 -11.39
C LEU A 337 -12.32 17.30 -11.83
N ASP A 338 -11.75 16.49 -10.95
CA ASP A 338 -10.53 15.75 -11.24
C ASP A 338 -10.84 14.45 -11.98
N PHE A 339 -11.94 13.76 -11.67
CA PHE A 339 -12.22 12.44 -12.24
C PHE A 339 -13.19 12.46 -13.43
N LEU A 340 -14.34 13.14 -13.42
CA LEU A 340 -15.31 12.96 -14.53
C LEU A 340 -14.81 13.48 -15.90
N PRO A 341 -14.14 14.65 -16.00
CA PRO A 341 -13.48 15.06 -17.24
C PRO A 341 -12.36 14.10 -17.67
N ALA A 342 -11.66 13.47 -16.71
CA ALA A 342 -10.63 12.49 -17.00
C ALA A 342 -11.21 11.15 -17.50
N MET A 343 -12.30 10.66 -16.89
CA MET A 343 -13.01 9.45 -17.32
C MET A 343 -13.56 9.61 -18.75
N ARG A 344 -14.10 10.79 -19.09
CA ARG A 344 -14.48 11.17 -20.47
C ARG A 344 -13.30 11.01 -21.43
N ASN A 345 -12.15 11.59 -21.08
CA ASN A 345 -10.98 11.59 -21.95
C ASN A 345 -10.36 10.19 -22.09
N PHE A 346 -10.32 9.37 -21.03
CA PHE A 346 -9.89 7.97 -21.16
C PHE A 346 -10.87 7.16 -22.04
N ASP A 347 -12.19 7.33 -21.90
CA ASP A 347 -13.16 6.67 -22.80
C ASP A 347 -12.96 7.05 -24.27
N LEU A 348 -12.51 8.29 -24.56
CA LEU A 348 -12.08 8.71 -25.90
C LEU A 348 -10.75 8.06 -26.33
N MET A 349 -9.71 8.11 -25.50
CA MET A 349 -8.40 7.48 -25.78
C MET A 349 -8.55 6.00 -26.14
N VAL A 350 -9.40 5.28 -25.40
CA VAL A 350 -9.67 3.86 -25.65
C VAL A 350 -10.42 3.66 -26.98
N ALA A 351 -11.36 4.53 -27.34
CA ALA A 351 -12.07 4.47 -28.63
C ALA A 351 -11.18 4.84 -29.84
N ASN A 352 -10.24 5.77 -29.65
CA ASN A 352 -9.20 6.11 -30.62
C ASN A 352 -8.32 4.87 -30.90
N ARG A 353 -8.01 4.10 -29.84
CA ARG A 353 -7.25 2.84 -29.93
C ARG A 353 -8.05 1.68 -30.50
N ASP A 354 -9.33 1.52 -30.18
CA ASP A 354 -10.22 0.57 -30.90
C ASP A 354 -10.17 0.85 -32.42
N THR A 355 -10.26 2.14 -32.80
CA THR A 355 -10.21 2.57 -34.21
C THR A 355 -8.86 2.26 -34.86
N ALA A 356 -7.75 2.46 -34.14
CA ALA A 356 -6.41 2.12 -34.59
C ALA A 356 -6.22 0.60 -34.78
N ILE A 357 -6.72 -0.20 -33.84
CA ILE A 357 -6.75 -1.68 -33.90
C ILE A 357 -7.54 -2.15 -35.12
N HIS A 358 -8.76 -1.60 -35.35
CA HIS A 358 -9.59 -1.95 -36.50
C HIS A 358 -8.92 -1.63 -37.83
N LYS A 359 -8.29 -0.46 -37.95
CA LYS A 359 -7.53 -0.08 -39.15
C LYS A 359 -6.30 -0.99 -39.35
N THR A 360 -5.58 -1.29 -38.28
CA THR A 360 -4.38 -2.14 -38.32
C THR A 360 -4.73 -3.54 -38.82
N VAL A 361 -5.71 -4.19 -38.20
CA VAL A 361 -6.08 -5.58 -38.54
C VAL A 361 -6.81 -5.70 -39.89
N ALA A 362 -7.48 -4.64 -40.35
CA ALA A 362 -8.12 -4.61 -41.67
C ALA A 362 -7.16 -4.31 -42.83
N THR A 363 -5.97 -3.74 -42.57
CA THR A 363 -4.98 -3.36 -43.60
C THR A 363 -3.66 -4.12 -43.53
N GLY A 364 -3.39 -4.81 -42.42
CA GLY A 364 -2.12 -5.51 -42.18
C GLY A 364 -0.94 -4.59 -41.84
N LYS A 365 -1.18 -3.28 -41.62
CA LYS A 365 -0.15 -2.28 -41.32
C LYS A 365 -0.47 -1.57 -40.01
N LEU A 366 0.50 -1.40 -39.11
CA LEU A 366 0.30 -0.67 -37.85
C LEU A 366 -0.20 0.76 -38.12
N VAL A 367 -1.30 1.11 -37.46
CA VAL A 367 -1.84 2.47 -37.41
C VAL A 367 -1.77 2.96 -35.97
N ASN A 368 -1.11 4.10 -35.77
CA ASN A 368 -1.02 4.73 -34.44
C ASN A 368 -2.37 5.32 -34.00
N PRO A 369 -2.66 5.36 -32.68
CA PRO A 369 -3.76 6.15 -32.14
C PRO A 369 -3.61 7.64 -32.44
N ASP A 370 -4.75 8.32 -32.61
CA ASP A 370 -4.84 9.77 -32.71
C ASP A 370 -5.68 10.29 -31.52
N ASP A 371 -5.01 11.00 -30.61
CA ASP A 371 -5.61 11.63 -29.42
C ASP A 371 -5.76 13.16 -29.57
N SER A 372 -5.64 13.71 -30.79
CA SER A 372 -5.88 15.14 -31.06
C SER A 372 -7.32 15.59 -30.74
N ASN A 373 -8.25 14.65 -30.63
CA ASN A 373 -9.66 14.88 -30.31
C ASN A 373 -9.97 15.03 -28.82
N LEU A 374 -9.00 14.90 -27.92
CA LEU A 374 -9.22 14.98 -26.47
C LEU A 374 -9.54 16.41 -26.01
N PRO A 375 -10.73 16.70 -25.45
CA PRO A 375 -11.04 18.04 -24.95
C PRO A 375 -10.19 18.36 -23.72
N LYS A 376 -9.74 19.62 -23.59
CA LYS A 376 -9.00 20.10 -22.41
C LYS A 376 -9.74 19.74 -21.11
N LEU A 377 -8.98 19.45 -20.05
CA LEU A 377 -9.52 19.35 -18.70
C LEU A 377 -9.73 20.77 -18.13
N ASP A 378 -10.85 21.01 -17.46
CA ASP A 378 -11.19 22.33 -16.90
C ASP A 378 -10.19 22.76 -15.82
N ASP A 379 -9.90 24.06 -15.75
CA ASP A 379 -8.99 24.63 -14.74
C ASP A 379 -9.57 24.51 -13.32
N VAL A 380 -8.74 24.16 -12.33
CA VAL A 380 -9.22 23.80 -10.98
C VAL A 380 -9.32 25.00 -10.03
N LEU A 381 -10.34 24.97 -9.17
CA LEU A 381 -10.59 26.03 -8.20
C LEU A 381 -9.49 26.10 -7.13
N LEU A 382 -8.64 27.12 -7.19
CA LEU A 382 -7.59 27.41 -6.21
C LEU A 382 -8.20 28.02 -4.93
N SER A 383 -8.98 27.22 -4.19
CA SER A 383 -9.81 27.68 -3.06
C SER A 383 -9.03 28.09 -1.79
N ARG A 384 -7.70 27.98 -1.80
CA ARG A 384 -6.79 28.23 -0.68
C ARG A 384 -5.47 28.84 -1.18
N GLY A 385 -4.75 29.56 -0.32
CA GLY A 385 -3.33 29.84 -0.52
C GLY A 385 -2.47 28.57 -0.52
N ALA A 386 -1.19 28.70 -0.89
CA ALA A 386 -0.17 27.65 -0.79
C ALA A 386 0.96 28.12 0.14
N ASN A 387 1.83 27.20 0.57
CA ASN A 387 2.98 27.52 1.41
C ASN A 387 4.09 28.25 0.61
N LYS A 388 5.10 28.83 1.29
CA LYS A 388 6.19 29.55 0.60
C LYS A 388 7.18 28.55 0.00
N PHE A 389 7.51 28.68 -1.28
CA PHE A 389 8.69 28.02 -1.86
C PHE A 389 9.96 28.74 -1.41
N LEU A 390 11.01 27.97 -1.13
CA LEU A 390 12.34 28.40 -0.68
C LEU A 390 13.35 27.49 -1.39
N SER A 391 14.51 28.02 -1.80
CA SER A 391 15.67 27.21 -2.17
C SER A 391 16.18 26.41 -0.95
N PRO A 392 16.99 25.36 -1.13
CA PRO A 392 17.63 24.66 -0.03
C PRO A 392 18.40 25.62 0.91
N ALA A 393 19.11 26.59 0.35
CA ALA A 393 19.86 27.58 1.14
C ALA A 393 18.96 28.46 2.03
N ASP A 394 17.72 28.75 1.62
CA ASP A 394 16.76 29.51 2.44
C ASP A 394 15.91 28.62 3.37
N GLU A 395 15.60 27.39 2.97
CA GLU A 395 14.91 26.43 3.84
C GLU A 395 15.79 26.05 5.05
N LEU A 396 17.10 25.91 4.85
CA LEU A 396 18.06 25.71 5.95
C LEU A 396 18.07 26.88 6.96
N LYS A 397 17.81 28.12 6.50
CA LYS A 397 17.64 29.30 7.38
C LYS A 397 16.28 29.31 8.10
N ALA A 398 15.28 28.60 7.57
CA ALA A 398 13.96 28.46 8.18
C ALA A 398 13.93 27.38 9.28
N PHE A 399 14.97 26.55 9.39
CA PHE A 399 15.14 25.53 10.42
C PHE A 399 15.60 26.12 11.76
N LYS A 400 14.92 25.71 12.83
CA LYS A 400 15.44 25.77 14.21
C LYS A 400 16.11 24.43 14.48
N ILE A 401 17.43 24.45 14.61
CA ILE A 401 18.27 23.25 14.81
C ILE A 401 18.69 23.20 16.29
N ASP A 402 18.62 22.03 16.93
CA ASP A 402 19.13 21.85 18.29
C ASP A 402 20.65 22.11 18.35
N PRO A 403 21.15 22.87 19.34
CA PRO A 403 22.53 23.36 19.35
C PRO A 403 23.60 22.27 19.38
N ARG A 404 23.27 21.01 19.70
CA ARG A 404 24.20 19.86 19.65
C ARG A 404 24.51 19.39 18.23
N PHE A 405 23.69 19.73 17.23
CA PHE A 405 23.80 19.19 15.87
C PHE A 405 24.13 20.25 14.83
N GLU A 406 24.64 19.80 13.70
CA GLU A 406 24.82 20.56 12.47
C GLU A 406 24.07 19.85 11.33
N VAL A 407 23.56 20.65 10.38
CA VAL A 407 22.70 20.18 9.29
C VAL A 407 23.19 20.77 7.99
N ASN A 408 23.32 19.93 6.95
CA ASN A 408 23.62 20.37 5.60
C ASN A 408 22.63 19.76 4.60
N CYS A 409 22.42 20.44 3.47
CA CYS A 409 21.82 19.79 2.31
C CYS A 409 22.84 18.80 1.74
N PHE A 410 22.44 17.53 1.60
CA PHE A 410 23.25 16.46 1.03
C PHE A 410 23.08 16.41 -0.50
N ALA A 411 21.84 16.55 -0.97
CA ALA A 411 21.47 16.63 -2.37
C ALA A 411 20.11 17.34 -2.51
N SER A 412 19.91 18.07 -3.59
CA SER A 412 18.66 18.78 -3.89
C SER A 412 18.32 18.79 -5.37
N GLU A 413 17.15 19.33 -5.72
CA GLU A 413 16.78 19.63 -7.11
C GLU A 413 17.69 20.66 -7.81
N GLU A 414 18.45 21.45 -7.05
CA GLU A 414 19.43 22.41 -7.60
C GLU A 414 20.74 21.72 -8.00
N ASP A 415 21.05 20.56 -7.39
CA ASP A 415 22.23 19.74 -7.69
C ASP A 415 21.92 18.70 -8.78
N PHE A 416 20.77 18.01 -8.69
CA PHE A 416 20.38 16.92 -9.59
C PHE A 416 18.90 17.03 -10.01
N PRO A 417 18.57 17.29 -11.29
CA PRO A 417 17.19 17.36 -11.77
C PRO A 417 16.35 16.09 -11.55
N GLU A 418 17.00 14.94 -11.38
CA GLU A 418 16.36 13.67 -11.04
C GLU A 418 15.84 13.60 -9.59
N MET A 419 16.28 14.49 -8.69
CA MET A 419 15.86 14.58 -7.28
C MET A 419 14.43 15.16 -7.12
N ALA A 420 13.57 14.96 -8.11
CA ALA A 420 12.23 15.52 -8.14
C ALA A 420 11.27 14.75 -7.23
N CYS A 421 10.79 15.41 -6.17
CA CYS A 421 9.78 14.87 -5.25
C CYS A 421 10.14 13.48 -4.70
N PRO A 422 11.25 13.35 -3.94
CA PRO A 422 11.70 12.09 -3.35
C PRO A 422 10.74 11.62 -2.25
N ILE A 423 10.62 10.30 -2.10
CA ILE A 423 9.68 9.67 -1.16
C ILE A 423 10.42 8.82 -0.13
N GLN A 424 11.30 7.92 -0.56
CA GLN A 424 11.89 6.91 0.33
C GLN A 424 13.39 6.68 0.07
N MET A 425 14.14 6.29 1.11
CA MET A 425 15.61 6.13 1.07
C MET A 425 16.07 4.72 1.49
N ARG A 426 17.06 4.15 0.79
CA ARG A 426 17.69 2.87 1.15
C ARG A 426 19.20 2.91 0.92
N TRP A 427 19.99 2.33 1.83
CA TRP A 427 21.44 2.16 1.64
C TRP A 427 21.77 0.77 1.09
N ASP A 428 22.66 0.72 0.10
CA ASP A 428 23.17 -0.54 -0.47
C ASP A 428 24.41 -1.08 0.26
N LYS A 429 25.01 -2.14 -0.30
CA LYS A 429 26.19 -2.82 0.28
C LYS A 429 27.54 -2.14 -0.01
N HIS A 430 27.55 -1.18 -0.93
CA HIS A 430 28.69 -0.32 -1.25
C HIS A 430 28.65 0.99 -0.46
N GLY A 431 27.51 1.29 0.18
CA GLY A 431 27.30 2.49 0.96
C GLY A 431 26.75 3.66 0.16
N ARG A 432 26.09 3.40 -0.98
CA ARG A 432 25.43 4.41 -1.81
C ARG A 432 23.97 4.61 -1.38
N LEU A 433 23.44 5.81 -1.55
CA LEU A 433 22.08 6.17 -1.14
C LEU A 433 21.11 6.07 -2.31
N TRP A 434 20.25 5.04 -2.27
CA TRP A 434 19.17 4.86 -3.24
C TRP A 434 17.94 5.64 -2.80
N VAL A 435 17.27 6.33 -3.73
CA VAL A 435 16.10 7.18 -3.48
C VAL A 435 15.01 6.88 -4.51
N SER A 436 13.76 6.74 -4.09
CA SER A 436 12.61 6.73 -5.02
C SER A 436 12.04 8.13 -5.16
N THR A 437 11.71 8.52 -6.40
CA THR A 437 11.28 9.87 -6.78
C THR A 437 10.00 9.79 -7.60
N SER A 438 9.04 10.72 -7.41
CA SER A 438 7.76 10.67 -8.14
C SER A 438 7.25 12.04 -8.56
N VAL A 439 7.24 12.24 -9.89
CA VAL A 439 6.61 13.38 -10.56
C VAL A 439 5.18 13.06 -11.00
N THR A 440 4.80 11.77 -10.99
CA THR A 440 3.47 11.26 -11.33
C THR A 440 2.49 11.36 -10.15
N TYR A 441 2.98 11.30 -8.91
CA TYR A 441 2.16 11.35 -7.70
C TYR A 441 1.26 12.60 -7.65
N PRO A 442 -0.04 12.46 -7.31
CA PRO A 442 -0.74 11.25 -6.89
C PRO A 442 -1.48 10.45 -7.99
N HIS A 443 -1.50 10.90 -9.24
CA HIS A 443 -2.46 10.39 -10.23
C HIS A 443 -2.03 10.66 -11.67
N VAL A 444 -2.11 9.61 -12.50
CA VAL A 444 -1.91 9.66 -13.96
C VAL A 444 -3.16 10.26 -14.63
N TYR A 445 -3.00 11.35 -15.39
CA TYR A 445 -4.10 11.93 -16.16
C TYR A 445 -4.08 11.50 -17.64
N PRO A 446 -5.22 11.57 -18.36
CA PRO A 446 -5.27 11.30 -19.80
C PRO A 446 -4.23 12.09 -20.58
N GLY A 447 -3.54 11.42 -21.51
CA GLY A 447 -2.41 11.98 -22.26
C GLY A 447 -1.08 12.04 -21.49
N GLN A 448 -1.03 11.57 -20.24
CA GLN A 448 0.20 11.39 -19.47
C GLN A 448 0.56 9.90 -19.38
N LYS A 449 1.85 9.62 -19.16
CA LYS A 449 2.35 8.31 -18.71
C LYS A 449 3.02 8.49 -17.35
N PRO A 450 3.15 7.42 -16.54
CA PRO A 450 4.12 7.40 -15.45
C PRO A 450 5.53 7.64 -16.00
N CYS A 451 6.41 8.25 -15.20
CA CYS A 451 7.81 8.45 -15.55
C CYS A 451 8.70 8.60 -14.29
N ASP A 452 8.27 7.96 -13.20
CA ASP A 452 8.93 8.02 -11.90
C ASP A 452 10.19 7.15 -11.88
N LYS A 453 11.11 7.42 -10.95
CA LYS A 453 12.46 6.83 -10.95
C LYS A 453 12.89 6.25 -9.61
N ILE A 454 13.86 5.33 -9.68
CA ILE A 454 14.78 5.03 -8.58
C ILE A 454 16.17 5.48 -9.01
N ILE A 455 16.79 6.31 -8.16
CA ILE A 455 18.10 6.92 -8.39
C ILE A 455 19.08 6.55 -7.29
N ILE A 456 20.38 6.64 -7.59
CA ILE A 456 21.49 6.37 -6.67
C ILE A 456 22.32 7.65 -6.55
N LEU A 457 22.46 8.14 -5.32
CA LEU A 457 23.36 9.22 -4.94
C LEU A 457 24.67 8.68 -4.35
N GLU A 458 25.77 9.33 -4.67
CA GLU A 458 27.11 9.00 -4.15
C GLU A 458 27.85 10.28 -3.71
N ASP A 459 28.45 10.20 -2.51
CA ASP A 459 29.36 11.17 -1.90
C ASP A 459 30.76 10.57 -2.04
N THR A 460 31.40 10.84 -3.18
CA THR A 460 32.64 10.16 -3.60
C THR A 460 33.88 10.83 -3.03
N ASN A 461 33.81 12.14 -2.75
CA ASN A 461 34.86 12.89 -2.06
C ASN A 461 34.79 12.78 -0.51
N GLN A 462 33.67 12.35 0.06
CA GLN A 462 33.38 12.23 1.50
C GLN A 462 33.28 13.57 2.27
N ASP A 463 32.95 14.68 1.59
CA ASP A 463 32.72 16.00 2.19
C ASP A 463 31.36 16.12 2.92
N GLY A 464 30.44 15.19 2.67
CA GLY A 464 29.10 15.19 3.25
C GLY A 464 28.01 15.72 2.31
N LYS A 465 28.26 15.81 1.00
CA LYS A 465 27.29 16.04 -0.07
C LYS A 465 27.39 14.93 -1.12
N ALA A 466 26.33 14.72 -1.89
CA ALA A 466 26.42 13.90 -3.09
C ALA A 466 27.03 14.72 -4.24
N ASP A 467 28.07 14.17 -4.88
CA ASP A 467 28.70 14.74 -6.09
C ASP A 467 28.27 14.01 -7.37
N LYS A 468 27.57 12.88 -7.25
CA LYS A 468 27.11 12.04 -8.36
C LYS A 468 25.69 11.52 -8.14
N CYS A 469 24.91 11.51 -9.22
CA CYS A 469 23.59 10.89 -9.33
C CYS A 469 23.55 9.92 -10.52
N THR A 470 22.93 8.75 -10.34
CA THR A 470 22.67 7.76 -11.40
C THR A 470 21.18 7.40 -11.41
N THR A 471 20.49 7.44 -12.56
CA THR A 471 19.16 6.80 -12.68
C THR A 471 19.37 5.30 -12.84
N TRP A 472 18.87 4.49 -11.90
CA TRP A 472 18.94 3.02 -11.96
C TRP A 472 17.69 2.42 -12.60
N ALA A 473 16.51 2.95 -12.31
CA ALA A 473 15.26 2.55 -12.97
C ALA A 473 14.38 3.77 -13.25
N ASP A 474 13.64 3.71 -14.35
CA ASP A 474 12.60 4.66 -14.75
C ASP A 474 11.33 3.94 -15.28
N ASP A 475 10.40 4.69 -15.87
CA ASP A 475 9.06 4.23 -16.25
C ASP A 475 8.31 3.54 -15.09
N LEU A 476 8.52 3.99 -13.85
CA LEU A 476 7.88 3.43 -12.66
C LEU A 476 6.51 4.09 -12.41
N HIS A 477 5.57 3.30 -11.86
CA HIS A 477 4.23 3.78 -11.53
C HIS A 477 4.08 4.12 -10.03
N ILE A 478 4.52 5.31 -9.65
CA ILE A 478 4.42 5.85 -8.28
C ILE A 478 5.14 4.95 -7.24
N PRO A 479 6.48 4.92 -7.24
CA PRO A 479 7.32 4.09 -6.38
C PRO A 479 7.35 4.57 -4.91
N LEU A 480 6.22 4.45 -4.22
CA LEU A 480 6.03 4.94 -2.85
C LEU A 480 6.95 4.27 -1.83
N SER A 481 7.27 2.98 -2.04
CA SER A 481 8.15 2.23 -1.16
C SER A 481 8.92 1.16 -1.92
N PHE A 482 10.16 0.91 -1.49
CA PHE A 482 11.02 -0.11 -2.06
C PHE A 482 12.01 -0.70 -1.05
N VAL A 483 12.59 -1.85 -1.36
CA VAL A 483 13.75 -2.39 -0.65
C VAL A 483 14.65 -3.20 -1.57
N LEU A 484 15.96 -3.02 -1.42
CA LEU A 484 16.97 -3.79 -2.17
C LEU A 484 16.96 -5.25 -1.71
N ASP A 485 17.07 -6.19 -2.64
CA ASP A 485 17.05 -7.63 -2.36
C ASP A 485 18.37 -8.17 -1.77
N GLY A 486 19.51 -7.61 -2.20
CA GLY A 486 20.88 -8.02 -1.85
C GLY A 486 21.70 -8.51 -3.05
N ASN A 487 21.03 -8.99 -4.10
CA ASN A 487 21.63 -9.42 -5.37
C ASN A 487 21.77 -8.29 -6.40
N GLY A 488 21.14 -7.13 -6.16
CA GLY A 488 21.24 -5.95 -7.03
C GLY A 488 19.86 -5.46 -7.50
N GLY A 489 18.82 -6.27 -7.32
CA GLY A 489 17.45 -5.92 -7.60
C GLY A 489 16.72 -5.25 -6.44
N VAL A 490 15.48 -4.88 -6.71
CA VAL A 490 14.62 -4.07 -5.84
C VAL A 490 13.19 -4.61 -5.85
N PHE A 491 12.63 -4.89 -4.68
CA PHE A 491 11.17 -5.02 -4.55
C PHE A 491 10.56 -3.62 -4.44
N CYS A 492 9.58 -3.30 -5.29
CA CYS A 492 8.99 -1.97 -5.42
C CYS A 492 7.45 -2.02 -5.35
N SER A 493 6.84 -0.95 -4.82
CA SER A 493 5.41 -0.71 -4.87
C SER A 493 5.04 0.05 -6.15
N GLU A 494 4.20 -0.54 -7.00
CA GLU A 494 3.69 0.08 -8.23
C GLU A 494 2.18 -0.20 -8.35
N GLU A 495 1.34 0.47 -7.57
CA GLU A 495 -0.07 0.08 -7.37
C GLU A 495 -0.85 -0.17 -8.68
N PRO A 496 -1.61 -1.30 -8.80
CA PRO A 496 -1.95 -2.28 -7.76
C PRO A 496 -0.96 -3.47 -7.64
N HIS A 497 0.34 -3.25 -7.90
CA HIS A 497 1.36 -4.29 -7.98
C HIS A 497 2.43 -4.22 -6.89
N LEU A 498 2.93 -5.39 -6.47
CA LEU A 498 4.28 -5.57 -5.94
C LEU A 498 5.16 -6.07 -7.09
N THR A 499 6.17 -5.31 -7.46
CA THR A 499 7.12 -5.65 -8.53
C THR A 499 8.49 -6.03 -7.97
N HIS A 500 9.21 -6.88 -8.69
CA HIS A 500 10.64 -7.12 -8.52
C HIS A 500 11.35 -6.60 -9.77
N LEU A 501 12.20 -5.61 -9.55
CA LEU A 501 13.02 -4.95 -10.55
C LEU A 501 14.42 -5.54 -10.46
N THR A 502 15.03 -5.92 -11.58
CA THR A 502 16.40 -6.44 -11.62
C THR A 502 17.19 -5.81 -12.76
N ASP A 503 18.51 -5.87 -12.58
CA ASP A 503 19.58 -5.64 -13.55
C ASP A 503 20.11 -7.04 -13.90
N THR A 504 19.97 -7.50 -15.14
CA THR A 504 20.32 -8.90 -15.54
C THR A 504 21.59 -9.04 -16.37
N ASP A 505 22.13 -7.96 -16.93
CA ASP A 505 23.43 -7.95 -17.62
C ASP A 505 24.58 -7.33 -16.80
N GLY A 506 24.27 -6.55 -15.76
CA GLY A 506 25.22 -5.94 -14.84
C GLY A 506 25.67 -4.51 -15.22
N ASP A 507 24.99 -3.84 -16.15
CA ASP A 507 25.36 -2.49 -16.60
C ASP A 507 25.10 -1.37 -15.57
N GLY A 508 24.35 -1.68 -14.51
CA GLY A 508 23.98 -0.72 -13.46
C GLY A 508 22.62 -0.06 -13.68
N LYS A 509 21.73 -0.68 -14.48
CA LYS A 509 20.33 -0.25 -14.69
C LYS A 509 19.36 -1.43 -14.64
N MET A 510 18.10 -1.12 -14.37
CA MET A 510 16.99 -2.07 -14.45
C MET A 510 16.63 -2.36 -15.91
N ASP A 511 16.71 -3.63 -16.30
CA ASP A 511 16.34 -4.17 -17.61
C ASP A 511 15.11 -5.10 -17.54
N HIS A 512 14.73 -5.53 -16.34
CA HIS A 512 13.69 -6.53 -16.12
C HIS A 512 12.75 -6.20 -14.94
N ARG A 513 11.44 -6.41 -15.15
CA ARG A 513 10.35 -6.13 -14.20
C ARG A 513 9.39 -7.32 -14.09
N GLU A 514 9.49 -8.12 -13.02
CA GLU A 514 8.51 -9.17 -12.68
C GLU A 514 7.40 -8.58 -11.80
N ILE A 515 6.13 -8.81 -12.16
CA ILE A 515 4.99 -8.57 -11.26
C ILE A 515 4.84 -9.80 -10.36
N VAL A 516 5.34 -9.67 -9.13
CA VAL A 516 5.31 -10.75 -8.12
C VAL A 516 3.86 -11.02 -7.68
N PHE A 517 3.12 -9.95 -7.38
CA PHE A 517 1.69 -10.01 -7.05
C PHE A 517 0.95 -8.79 -7.61
N THR A 518 -0.35 -8.94 -7.81
CA THR A 518 -1.25 -7.87 -8.26
C THR A 518 -2.59 -7.94 -7.53
N GLY A 519 -3.28 -6.80 -7.47
CA GLY A 519 -4.66 -6.71 -6.99
C GLY A 519 -4.83 -6.08 -5.62
N PHE A 520 -3.71 -5.70 -4.97
CA PHE A 520 -3.68 -4.75 -3.87
C PHE A 520 -4.47 -3.48 -4.19
N GLY A 521 -4.99 -2.80 -3.17
CA GLY A 521 -5.86 -1.65 -3.32
C GLY A 521 -5.18 -0.48 -4.06
N CYS A 522 -6.01 0.49 -4.40
CA CYS A 522 -5.61 1.71 -5.12
C CYS A 522 -6.56 2.88 -4.82
N GLU A 523 -7.39 2.74 -3.77
CA GLU A 523 -8.49 3.64 -3.45
C GLU A 523 -8.01 5.01 -2.99
N ASP A 524 -6.88 5.09 -2.30
CA ASP A 524 -6.20 6.33 -1.95
C ASP A 524 -4.68 6.10 -1.88
N SER A 525 -3.93 6.81 -2.72
CA SER A 525 -2.46 6.75 -2.84
C SER A 525 -1.70 7.23 -1.58
N HIS A 526 -2.39 7.72 -0.55
CA HIS A 526 -1.81 7.95 0.78
C HIS A 526 -1.75 6.68 1.64
N HIS A 527 -2.74 5.80 1.43
CA HIS A 527 -2.97 4.60 2.24
C HIS A 527 -2.45 3.33 1.56
N ALA A 528 -1.70 3.54 0.48
CA ALA A 528 -1.15 2.57 -0.45
C ALA A 528 -0.16 1.57 0.15
N LEU A 529 0.22 0.60 -0.70
CA LEU A 529 1.36 -0.30 -0.47
C LEU A 529 2.61 0.49 -0.05
N HIS A 530 3.08 0.26 1.17
CA HIS A 530 4.22 0.97 1.74
C HIS A 530 4.94 0.13 2.80
N ASP A 531 5.95 0.74 3.43
CA ASP A 531 6.71 0.23 4.57
C ASP A 531 7.57 -1.01 4.25
N PHE A 532 8.05 -1.11 3.00
CA PHE A 532 8.86 -2.24 2.52
C PHE A 532 10.17 -2.34 3.31
N THR A 533 10.30 -3.41 4.09
CA THR A 533 11.50 -3.73 4.87
C THR A 533 11.68 -5.24 4.98
N TRP A 534 12.92 -5.68 5.15
CA TRP A 534 13.18 -7.05 5.57
C TRP A 534 12.88 -7.21 7.07
N THR A 535 12.20 -8.29 7.47
CA THR A 535 12.12 -8.70 8.88
C THR A 535 13.50 -9.14 9.37
N PRO A 536 13.73 -9.22 10.70
CA PRO A 536 14.95 -9.81 11.24
C PRO A 536 15.23 -11.22 10.69
N GLY A 537 14.17 -12.02 10.49
CA GLY A 537 14.17 -13.39 9.94
C GLY A 537 14.20 -13.51 8.41
N GLY A 538 14.25 -12.40 7.66
CA GLY A 538 14.49 -12.41 6.22
C GLY A 538 13.25 -12.41 5.31
N ASP A 539 12.05 -12.26 5.85
CA ASP A 539 10.82 -12.09 5.07
C ASP A 539 10.67 -10.62 4.61
N LEU A 540 9.99 -10.38 3.49
CA LEU A 540 9.60 -9.03 3.07
C LEU A 540 8.30 -8.64 3.77
N LEU A 541 8.38 -7.65 4.66
CA LEU A 541 7.24 -7.04 5.33
C LEU A 541 6.83 -5.76 4.60
N PHE A 542 5.52 -5.58 4.42
CA PHE A 542 4.89 -4.37 3.90
C PHE A 542 3.44 -4.27 4.41
N ARG A 543 2.75 -3.15 4.15
CA ARG A 543 1.35 -2.97 4.56
C ARG A 543 0.57 -2.01 3.67
N GLU A 544 -0.74 -2.06 3.82
CA GLU A 544 -1.71 -1.09 3.27
C GLU A 544 -2.61 -0.56 4.40
N SER A 545 -3.38 0.47 4.10
CA SER A 545 -4.13 1.25 5.08
C SER A 545 -5.52 1.70 4.58
N ILE A 546 -6.35 2.27 5.46
CA ILE A 546 -7.80 2.46 5.30
C ILE A 546 -8.30 2.88 3.89
N PHE A 547 -9.55 2.47 3.59
CA PHE A 547 -10.26 2.57 2.31
C PHE A 547 -9.93 1.48 1.27
N HIS A 548 -8.79 0.79 1.39
CA HIS A 548 -8.33 -0.23 0.45
C HIS A 548 -9.14 -1.54 0.53
N ASN A 549 -9.31 -2.24 -0.58
CA ASN A 549 -10.01 -3.54 -0.68
C ASN A 549 -9.20 -4.52 -1.53
N SER A 550 -8.06 -4.95 -0.98
CA SER A 550 -7.09 -5.80 -1.68
C SER A 550 -7.58 -7.22 -1.92
N GLN A 551 -7.30 -7.71 -3.11
CA GLN A 551 -7.64 -9.04 -3.59
C GLN A 551 -6.49 -9.57 -4.44
N THR A 552 -5.76 -10.57 -3.95
CA THR A 552 -4.54 -11.10 -4.59
C THR A 552 -4.63 -12.61 -4.70
N GLU A 553 -4.39 -13.18 -5.89
CA GLU A 553 -4.28 -14.64 -6.07
C GLU A 553 -2.84 -15.10 -5.82
N THR A 554 -2.70 -16.32 -5.29
CA THR A 554 -1.41 -16.96 -5.03
C THR A 554 -1.53 -18.45 -5.27
N ALA A 555 -0.40 -19.14 -5.49
CA ALA A 555 -0.35 -20.62 -5.49
C ALA A 555 -0.72 -21.30 -4.15
N TYR A 556 -1.22 -20.55 -3.16
CA TYR A 556 -1.73 -20.99 -1.86
C TYR A 556 -3.19 -20.56 -1.61
N GLY A 557 -3.84 -19.92 -2.58
CA GLY A 557 -5.22 -19.43 -2.49
C GLY A 557 -5.36 -17.89 -2.51
N PRO A 558 -6.59 -17.37 -2.54
CA PRO A 558 -6.86 -15.94 -2.56
C PRO A 558 -6.58 -15.28 -1.21
N ILE A 559 -5.70 -14.28 -1.22
CA ILE A 559 -5.42 -13.39 -0.09
C ILE A 559 -6.30 -12.14 -0.24
N ARG A 560 -7.15 -11.86 0.77
CA ARG A 560 -8.05 -10.70 0.75
C ARG A 560 -7.91 -9.86 2.02
N ALA A 561 -7.94 -8.54 1.85
CA ALA A 561 -7.95 -7.57 2.93
C ALA A 561 -9.04 -6.50 2.70
N LYS A 562 -9.52 -5.92 3.79
CA LYS A 562 -10.54 -4.87 3.77
C LYS A 562 -10.11 -3.76 4.71
N ASN A 563 -10.23 -2.52 4.24
CA ASN A 563 -9.60 -1.32 4.79
C ASN A 563 -8.08 -1.41 4.84
N SER A 564 -7.50 -2.38 5.54
CA SER A 564 -6.08 -2.36 5.90
C SER A 564 -5.60 -3.70 6.44
N SER A 565 -4.39 -4.13 6.04
CA SER A 565 -3.70 -5.33 6.53
C SER A 565 -2.18 -5.15 6.48
N TRP A 566 -1.47 -5.90 7.32
CA TRP A 566 -0.06 -6.19 7.10
C TRP A 566 0.08 -7.38 6.15
N PHE A 567 1.21 -7.45 5.46
CA PHE A 567 1.55 -8.54 4.56
C PHE A 567 2.98 -9.01 4.79
N LEU A 568 3.18 -10.32 4.77
CA LEU A 568 4.47 -10.97 4.84
C LEU A 568 4.67 -11.82 3.59
N TYR A 569 5.68 -11.51 2.79
CA TYR A 569 6.10 -12.29 1.64
C TYR A 569 7.39 -13.03 1.94
N HIS A 570 7.40 -14.35 1.77
CA HIS A 570 8.57 -15.20 1.95
C HIS A 570 9.12 -15.64 0.57
N PRO A 571 10.21 -15.03 0.05
CA PRO A 571 10.60 -15.21 -1.35
C PRO A 571 10.96 -16.66 -1.73
N SER A 572 11.54 -17.45 -0.80
CA SER A 572 12.02 -18.81 -1.10
C SER A 572 10.90 -19.80 -1.43
N THR A 573 9.67 -19.54 -0.94
CA THR A 573 8.46 -20.34 -1.17
C THR A 573 7.39 -19.56 -1.94
N LYS A 574 7.72 -18.34 -2.39
CA LYS A 574 6.80 -17.32 -2.94
C LYS A 574 5.48 -17.16 -2.15
N LYS A 575 5.44 -17.47 -0.85
CA LYS A 575 4.20 -17.42 -0.05
C LYS A 575 3.92 -16.00 0.45
N LEU A 576 2.70 -15.52 0.22
CA LEU A 576 2.15 -14.30 0.83
C LEU A 576 1.25 -14.67 2.03
N THR A 577 1.34 -13.90 3.12
CA THR A 577 0.47 -14.05 4.31
C THR A 577 -0.06 -12.68 4.72
N ALA A 578 -1.39 -12.51 4.75
CA ALA A 578 -2.03 -11.32 5.31
C ALA A 578 -2.33 -11.52 6.81
N PHE A 579 -2.00 -10.52 7.62
CA PHE A 579 -2.13 -10.58 9.08
C PHE A 579 -2.39 -9.20 9.70
N GLY A 580 -2.83 -9.15 10.97
CA GLY A 580 -3.01 -7.91 11.71
C GLY A 580 -4.01 -6.91 11.10
N ALA A 581 -5.01 -7.39 10.34
CA ALA A 581 -6.03 -6.55 9.71
C ALA A 581 -7.03 -5.99 10.73
N TYR A 582 -6.70 -4.85 11.33
CA TYR A 582 -7.62 -3.93 12.02
C TYR A 582 -7.69 -2.61 11.23
N PRO A 583 -8.74 -1.78 11.37
CA PRO A 583 -8.85 -0.50 10.66
C PRO A 583 -7.77 0.49 11.14
N ASN A 584 -6.64 0.50 10.44
CA ASN A 584 -5.47 1.32 10.69
C ASN A 584 -5.33 2.40 9.62
N THR A 585 -4.46 3.38 9.87
CA THR A 585 -4.39 4.62 9.07
C THR A 585 -2.92 5.02 8.86
N ASN A 586 -2.61 5.61 7.69
CA ASN A 586 -1.30 6.14 7.29
C ASN A 586 -0.11 5.15 7.43
N PRO A 587 0.23 4.39 6.37
CA PRO A 587 1.28 3.38 6.41
C PRO A 587 2.64 3.98 6.09
N TRP A 588 3.23 4.79 6.97
CA TRP A 588 4.51 5.45 6.70
C TRP A 588 5.53 5.24 7.82
N GLY A 589 6.64 4.57 7.52
CA GLY A 589 7.73 4.32 8.46
C GLY A 589 7.55 3.03 9.26
N VAL A 590 8.42 2.06 8.98
CA VAL A 590 8.66 0.87 9.80
C VAL A 590 10.16 0.70 10.03
N THR A 591 10.53 0.30 11.25
CA THR A 591 11.86 -0.21 11.59
C THR A 591 11.77 -1.26 12.70
N PHE A 592 12.90 -1.89 13.05
CA PHE A 592 13.00 -2.83 14.16
C PHE A 592 14.04 -2.37 15.18
N ASP A 593 13.81 -2.70 16.45
CA ASP A 593 14.81 -2.57 17.51
C ASP A 593 15.87 -3.71 17.42
N PRO A 594 16.92 -3.69 18.27
CA PRO A 594 17.96 -4.73 18.26
C PRO A 594 17.45 -6.17 18.44
N TYR A 595 16.31 -6.36 19.12
CA TYR A 595 15.69 -7.66 19.41
C TYR A 595 14.62 -8.05 18.39
N GLY A 596 14.33 -7.20 17.41
CA GLY A 596 13.31 -7.46 16.39
C GLY A 596 11.90 -7.04 16.79
N ASN A 597 11.72 -6.26 17.86
CA ASN A 597 10.43 -5.62 18.11
C ASN A 597 10.14 -4.61 17.00
N HIS A 598 8.88 -4.56 16.58
CA HIS A 598 8.45 -3.93 15.36
C HIS A 598 7.84 -2.55 15.65
N VAL A 599 8.47 -1.49 15.13
CA VAL A 599 8.09 -0.09 15.37
C VAL A 599 7.49 0.53 14.12
N ALA A 600 6.31 1.13 14.22
CA ALA A 600 5.62 1.75 13.09
C ALA A 600 4.91 3.07 13.43
N SER A 601 4.42 3.80 12.42
CA SER A 601 3.61 5.02 12.59
C SER A 601 2.26 4.79 13.28
N HIS A 602 1.55 3.74 12.87
CA HIS A 602 0.26 3.34 13.42
C HIS A 602 0.10 1.81 13.31
N PRO A 603 0.25 1.06 14.40
CA PRO A 603 0.48 1.49 15.79
C PRO A 603 1.98 1.67 16.07
N VAL A 604 2.34 2.35 17.17
CA VAL A 604 3.74 2.51 17.59
C VAL A 604 4.41 1.15 17.77
N PHE A 605 3.82 0.31 18.63
CA PHE A 605 4.31 -1.03 18.91
C PHE A 605 3.54 -2.06 18.07
N ALA A 606 4.06 -2.35 16.89
CA ALA A 606 3.38 -3.12 15.87
C ALA A 606 3.54 -4.65 16.02
N SER A 607 4.41 -5.16 16.91
CA SER A 607 4.51 -6.60 17.20
C SER A 607 3.21 -7.18 17.76
N THR A 608 2.49 -6.44 18.61
CA THR A 608 1.18 -6.82 19.20
C THR A 608 0.10 -7.19 18.17
N PHE A 609 0.32 -6.82 16.90
CA PHE A 609 -0.64 -6.97 15.81
C PHE A 609 -0.33 -8.18 14.92
N HIS A 610 0.66 -8.99 15.27
CA HIS A 610 1.10 -10.17 14.50
C HIS A 610 0.17 -11.40 14.65
N ALA A 611 -1.14 -11.21 14.78
CA ALA A 611 -2.11 -12.31 14.75
C ALA A 611 -2.58 -12.56 13.31
N THR A 612 -2.85 -13.82 12.94
CA THR A 612 -3.48 -14.13 11.65
C THR A 612 -4.89 -13.51 11.55
N ASN A 613 -5.30 -13.13 10.34
CA ASN A 613 -6.55 -12.39 10.13
C ASN A 613 -7.81 -13.21 10.50
N PRO A 614 -8.90 -12.55 10.94
CA PRO A 614 -10.21 -13.17 11.03
C PRO A 614 -10.79 -13.45 9.63
N ASP A 615 -11.89 -14.20 9.55
CA ASP A 615 -12.58 -14.52 8.29
C ASP A 615 -12.99 -13.25 7.53
N TYR A 616 -12.52 -13.08 6.29
CA TYR A 616 -12.93 -11.97 5.43
C TYR A 616 -14.47 -11.97 5.25
N PRO A 617 -15.18 -10.81 5.32
CA PRO A 617 -14.72 -9.42 5.36
C PRO A 617 -14.61 -8.83 6.79
N SER A 618 -14.38 -9.66 7.80
CA SER A 618 -14.15 -9.22 9.18
C SER A 618 -12.80 -8.53 9.33
N GLN A 619 -12.62 -7.80 10.42
CA GLN A 619 -11.34 -7.25 10.86
C GLN A 619 -11.20 -7.46 12.36
N HIS A 620 -9.96 -7.49 12.84
CA HIS A 620 -9.67 -7.42 14.27
C HIS A 620 -10.26 -6.12 14.88
N PRO A 621 -10.61 -6.13 16.18
CA PRO A 621 -11.12 -4.95 16.87
C PRO A 621 -10.13 -3.79 16.81
N GLY A 622 -10.63 -2.55 16.88
CA GLY A 622 -9.77 -1.38 16.96
C GLY A 622 -8.88 -1.41 18.21
N ALA A 623 -7.59 -1.09 18.04
CA ALA A 623 -6.65 -0.95 19.14
C ALA A 623 -6.81 0.40 19.85
N ARG A 624 -7.67 0.39 20.87
CA ARG A 624 -7.87 1.48 21.83
C ARG A 624 -6.77 1.48 22.90
N GLY A 625 -6.42 2.65 23.41
CA GLY A 625 -5.46 2.80 24.50
C GLY A 625 -3.99 2.58 24.11
N MET A 626 -3.73 2.01 22.94
CA MET A 626 -2.40 1.85 22.35
C MET A 626 -1.95 3.14 21.65
N GLN A 627 -0.64 3.41 21.72
CA GLN A 627 -0.04 4.58 21.11
C GLN A 627 -0.01 4.44 19.57
N ALA A 628 -0.43 5.48 18.87
CA ALA A 628 -0.49 5.57 17.41
C ALA A 628 -0.45 7.05 16.98
N TYR A 629 0.02 7.32 15.77
CA TYR A 629 0.12 8.68 15.24
C TYR A 629 -0.58 8.85 13.90
N SER A 630 -1.07 10.07 13.69
CA SER A 630 -1.27 10.64 12.36
C SER A 630 -0.09 11.56 12.05
N GLY A 631 0.31 11.64 10.77
CA GLY A 631 1.27 12.66 10.32
C GLY A 631 2.75 12.41 10.59
N VAL A 632 3.14 11.22 11.05
CA VAL A 632 4.56 10.78 11.12
C VAL A 632 4.87 9.84 9.96
N CYS A 633 6.13 9.83 9.55
CA CYS A 633 6.66 8.92 8.54
C CYS A 633 7.94 8.24 9.08
N GLY A 634 8.95 7.99 8.24
CA GLY A 634 10.12 7.15 8.57
C GLY A 634 10.86 7.44 9.89
N GLN A 635 11.46 6.38 10.44
CA GLN A 635 12.18 6.38 11.72
C GLN A 635 13.36 5.39 11.74
N ASP A 636 14.37 5.66 12.56
CA ASP A 636 15.53 4.77 12.73
C ASP A 636 16.20 4.91 14.12
N PHE A 637 16.82 3.82 14.60
CA PHE A 637 17.35 3.71 15.97
C PHE A 637 18.78 4.29 16.11
N VAL A 638 18.99 5.11 17.14
CA VAL A 638 20.30 5.69 17.49
C VAL A 638 21.17 4.61 18.13
N SER A 639 22.32 4.32 17.51
CA SER A 639 23.22 3.24 17.96
C SER A 639 24.71 3.45 17.64
N HIS A 640 25.12 4.64 17.19
CA HIS A 640 26.52 4.97 16.89
C HIS A 640 27.11 5.82 18.03
N ASP A 641 28.25 5.43 18.58
CA ASP A 641 28.76 5.92 19.88
C ASP A 641 29.08 7.43 19.92
N PHE A 642 29.32 8.06 18.77
CA PHE A 642 29.53 9.50 18.67
C PHE A 642 28.25 10.34 18.78
N TRP A 643 27.07 9.73 18.78
CA TRP A 643 25.81 10.40 19.12
C TRP A 643 25.68 10.58 20.63
N PRO A 644 25.04 11.68 21.11
CA PRO A 644 24.92 11.98 22.53
C PRO A 644 24.40 10.80 23.36
N LYS A 645 25.02 10.55 24.52
CA LYS A 645 24.78 9.34 25.35
C LYS A 645 23.31 9.19 25.76
N GLU A 646 22.62 10.31 25.98
CA GLU A 646 21.20 10.38 26.31
C GLU A 646 20.26 9.97 25.16
N MET A 647 20.79 9.77 23.95
CA MET A 647 20.04 9.33 22.77
C MET A 647 20.14 7.83 22.48
N GLN A 648 21.17 7.14 22.99
CA GLN A 648 21.47 5.76 22.61
C GLN A 648 20.32 4.80 22.99
N GLY A 649 19.93 3.93 22.06
CA GLY A 649 18.79 3.02 22.23
C GLY A 649 17.41 3.67 22.02
N GLY A 650 17.32 5.00 21.98
CA GLY A 650 16.15 5.71 21.45
C GLY A 650 16.15 5.76 19.92
N PHE A 651 15.17 6.45 19.34
CA PHE A 651 15.05 6.59 17.89
C PHE A 651 14.67 8.01 17.47
N ILE A 652 15.01 8.33 16.23
CA ILE A 652 14.63 9.58 15.56
C ILE A 652 13.54 9.25 14.54
N LYS A 653 12.51 10.10 14.45
CA LYS A 653 11.42 9.96 13.48
C LYS A 653 11.04 11.31 12.86
N VAL A 654 10.46 11.29 11.66
CA VAL A 654 9.99 12.51 10.99
C VAL A 654 8.48 12.72 11.15
N ARG A 655 8.08 13.98 11.32
CA ARG A 655 6.69 14.43 11.34
C ARG A 655 6.48 15.53 10.30
N TYR A 656 5.41 15.41 9.52
CA TYR A 656 4.98 16.42 8.55
C TYR A 656 3.57 16.99 8.80
N LYS A 657 2.80 16.41 9.74
CA LYS A 657 1.51 16.97 10.22
C LYS A 657 1.39 16.84 11.75
N PRO A 658 0.84 17.84 12.46
CA PRO A 658 0.41 19.16 11.94
C PRO A 658 1.58 20.15 11.76
N THR A 659 2.74 19.81 12.32
CA THR A 659 4.00 20.58 12.31
C THR A 659 5.08 19.80 11.56
N ASN A 660 6.17 20.47 11.18
CA ASN A 660 7.30 19.88 10.47
C ASN A 660 8.49 19.70 11.41
N ARG A 661 8.76 18.45 11.81
CA ARG A 661 9.77 18.12 12.84
C ARG A 661 10.59 16.90 12.48
N VAL A 662 11.83 16.90 12.95
CA VAL A 662 12.68 15.70 13.12
C VAL A 662 12.80 15.50 14.62
N GLU A 663 12.10 14.50 15.16
CA GLU A 663 11.87 14.34 16.61
C GLU A 663 12.72 13.20 17.18
N PHE A 664 13.31 13.39 18.36
CA PHE A 664 13.92 12.30 19.14
C PHE A 664 13.00 11.78 20.24
N HIS A 665 12.90 10.45 20.35
CA HIS A 665 12.06 9.75 21.33
C HIS A 665 12.87 8.65 22.04
N HIS A 666 12.67 8.52 23.36
CA HIS A 666 13.10 7.34 24.11
C HIS A 666 12.15 6.17 23.83
N TRP A 667 12.72 4.98 23.70
CA TRP A 667 12.03 3.70 23.57
C TRP A 667 12.04 3.02 24.93
N ASN A 668 10.91 2.99 25.62
CA ASN A 668 10.81 2.50 27.00
C ASN A 668 10.18 1.10 26.99
N GLU A 669 10.80 0.16 27.69
CA GLU A 669 10.25 -1.18 27.89
C GLU A 669 9.07 -1.10 28.88
N GLU A 670 7.95 -1.69 28.49
CA GLU A 670 6.72 -1.80 29.28
C GLU A 670 6.41 -3.31 29.48
N PRO A 671 5.57 -3.73 30.44
CA PRO A 671 5.45 -5.14 30.83
C PRO A 671 5.20 -6.15 29.69
N ALA A 672 4.42 -5.77 28.67
CA ALA A 672 4.16 -6.58 27.47
C ALA A 672 4.38 -5.85 26.14
N HIS A 673 5.01 -4.67 26.14
CA HIS A 673 5.17 -3.85 24.93
C HIS A 673 6.34 -2.86 25.08
N PHE A 674 6.47 -1.91 24.16
CA PHE A 674 7.31 -0.73 24.34
C PHE A 674 6.47 0.53 24.09
N SER A 675 6.69 1.56 24.91
CA SER A 675 6.13 2.91 24.71
C SER A 675 7.19 3.84 24.12
N GLU A 676 6.76 4.93 23.48
CA GLU A 676 7.69 5.99 23.07
C GLU A 676 7.43 7.32 23.78
N LYS A 677 8.51 8.01 24.14
CA LYS A 677 8.47 9.27 24.90
C LYS A 677 9.31 10.34 24.21
N TYR A 678 8.64 11.35 23.65
CA TYR A 678 9.24 12.56 23.07
C TYR A 678 10.18 13.26 24.05
N GLN A 679 11.33 13.70 23.55
CA GLN A 679 12.31 14.48 24.31
C GLN A 679 12.50 15.88 23.71
N PHE A 680 12.92 15.96 22.44
CA PHE A 680 13.25 17.21 21.75
C PHE A 680 13.18 17.07 20.23
N ASP A 681 13.12 18.21 19.53
CA ASP A 681 13.28 18.32 18.08
C ASP A 681 14.77 18.50 17.74
N LEU A 682 15.31 17.71 16.81
CA LEU A 682 16.61 18.00 16.18
C LEU A 682 16.47 19.16 15.19
N ILE A 683 15.35 19.19 14.45
CA ILE A 683 14.97 20.22 13.48
C ILE A 683 13.47 20.50 13.63
N PHE A 684 13.12 21.79 13.73
CA PHE A 684 11.77 22.30 13.48
C PHE A 684 11.84 23.30 12.32
N SER A 685 11.15 23.08 11.19
CA SER A 685 11.05 24.12 10.15
C SER A 685 9.88 25.07 10.42
N THR A 686 10.15 26.36 10.30
CA THR A 686 9.13 27.41 10.28
C THR A 686 8.37 27.50 8.95
N ASN A 687 8.85 26.85 7.89
CA ASN A 687 8.15 26.75 6.62
C ASN A 687 7.34 25.44 6.52
N LEU A 688 6.09 25.54 6.05
CA LEU A 688 5.19 24.39 5.92
C LEU A 688 5.39 23.58 4.63
N SER A 689 6.24 24.07 3.70
CA SER A 689 6.61 23.38 2.46
C SER A 689 7.61 22.24 2.66
N PHE A 690 8.44 22.28 3.71
CA PHE A 690 9.22 21.14 4.20
C PHE A 690 8.26 19.98 4.50
N ILE A 691 8.48 18.81 3.90
CA ILE A 691 7.63 17.62 4.07
C ILE A 691 8.55 16.41 4.26
N PRO A 692 9.08 16.20 5.47
CA PRO A 692 9.98 15.09 5.73
C PRO A 692 9.21 13.76 5.78
N VAL A 693 9.59 12.81 4.93
CA VAL A 693 8.84 11.57 4.62
C VAL A 693 9.59 10.27 4.90
N ASP A 694 10.93 10.27 4.90
CA ASP A 694 11.71 9.12 5.36
C ASP A 694 12.96 9.56 6.15
N PHE A 695 13.46 8.68 7.00
CA PHE A 695 14.63 8.91 7.85
C PHE A 695 15.48 7.64 7.96
N ARG A 696 16.80 7.73 7.70
CA ARG A 696 17.71 6.58 7.83
C ARG A 696 19.08 7.01 8.35
N PHE A 697 19.72 6.14 9.13
CA PHE A 697 21.16 6.23 9.36
C PHE A 697 21.93 5.69 8.16
N GLY A 698 22.98 6.41 7.75
CA GLY A 698 23.93 5.97 6.73
C GLY A 698 25.07 5.10 7.28
N PRO A 699 25.88 4.47 6.41
CA PRO A 699 26.91 3.51 6.80
C PRO A 699 27.98 4.04 7.78
N ARG A 700 28.14 5.36 7.85
CA ARG A 700 29.10 6.06 8.73
C ARG A 700 28.44 6.70 9.97
N GLY A 701 27.19 6.33 10.27
CA GLY A 701 26.43 6.82 11.42
C GLY A 701 25.82 8.22 11.30
N ALA A 702 26.03 8.93 10.19
CA ALA A 702 25.33 10.18 9.91
C ALA A 702 23.82 9.92 9.65
N ALA A 703 22.96 10.86 10.05
CA ALA A 703 21.51 10.76 9.89
C ALA A 703 21.05 11.50 8.63
N TYR A 704 20.07 10.93 7.91
CA TYR A 704 19.55 11.49 6.66
C TYR A 704 18.02 11.58 6.70
N VAL A 705 17.47 12.72 6.24
CA VAL A 705 16.04 13.01 6.12
C VAL A 705 15.69 13.22 4.65
N CYS A 706 14.69 12.49 4.16
CA CYS A 706 14.09 12.68 2.84
C CYS A 706 12.98 13.74 2.94
N ASP A 707 13.08 14.82 2.16
CA ASP A 707 12.13 15.93 2.09
C ASP A 707 11.49 15.98 0.70
N TRP A 708 10.19 15.64 0.65
CA TRP A 708 9.37 15.64 -0.57
C TRP A 708 9.10 17.05 -1.12
N TYR A 709 9.37 18.07 -0.31
CA TYR A 709 9.25 19.51 -0.55
C TYR A 709 8.12 19.98 -1.47
N ASN A 710 6.98 20.42 -0.90
CA ASN A 710 5.85 20.87 -1.70
C ASN A 710 5.06 22.05 -1.10
N PRO A 711 4.84 23.15 -1.86
CA PRO A 711 3.91 24.22 -1.48
C PRO A 711 2.47 23.78 -1.25
N VAL A 712 2.01 22.67 -1.86
CA VAL A 712 0.63 22.18 -1.79
C VAL A 712 0.55 20.82 -1.08
N LYS A 713 0.12 20.88 0.18
CA LYS A 713 0.20 19.77 1.14
C LYS A 713 -1.14 19.05 1.34
N GLY A 714 -1.24 17.80 0.90
CA GLY A 714 -2.41 16.92 1.07
C GLY A 714 -3.48 17.03 -0.02
N HIS A 715 -4.25 15.95 -0.21
CA HIS A 715 -5.14 15.74 -1.36
C HIS A 715 -6.64 15.80 -1.06
N ALA A 716 -7.05 15.75 0.21
CA ALA A 716 -8.41 16.12 0.59
C ALA A 716 -8.60 17.65 0.58
N GLN A 717 -7.52 18.39 0.82
CA GLN A 717 -7.53 19.84 0.98
C GLN A 717 -7.51 20.59 -0.36
N TYR A 718 -6.71 20.13 -1.30
CA TYR A 718 -6.48 20.73 -2.62
C TYR A 718 -6.88 19.75 -3.72
N SER A 719 -7.10 20.23 -4.94
CA SER A 719 -7.22 19.35 -6.12
C SER A 719 -5.97 18.49 -6.30
N LEU A 720 -6.14 17.30 -6.87
CA LEU A 720 -5.03 16.47 -7.33
C LEU A 720 -4.24 17.21 -8.44
N ARG A 721 -4.95 17.99 -9.26
CA ARG A 721 -4.47 18.81 -10.39
C ARG A 721 -4.14 20.27 -10.01
N ASP A 722 -4.02 20.63 -8.74
CA ASP A 722 -3.65 22.01 -8.35
C ASP A 722 -2.28 22.36 -8.97
N PRO A 723 -2.18 23.35 -9.87
CA PRO A 723 -0.96 23.64 -10.64
C PRO A 723 0.16 24.24 -9.78
N ARG A 724 -0.08 24.47 -8.48
CA ARG A 724 0.92 24.90 -7.50
C ARG A 724 1.50 23.71 -6.71
N ARG A 725 0.98 22.49 -6.93
CA ARG A 725 1.66 21.26 -6.55
C ARG A 725 2.90 21.15 -7.42
N ASP A 726 4.04 21.45 -6.82
CA ASP A 726 5.31 21.30 -7.54
C ASP A 726 5.59 19.80 -7.81
N ARG A 727 6.39 19.55 -8.84
CA ARG A 727 6.79 18.21 -9.32
C ARG A 727 8.29 18.17 -9.66
N LYS A 728 9.11 19.00 -8.99
CA LYS A 728 10.52 19.21 -9.33
C LYS A 728 11.44 19.32 -8.11
N ALA A 729 10.98 19.93 -7.04
CA ALA A 729 11.76 20.11 -5.82
C ALA A 729 11.83 18.85 -4.96
N GLY A 730 12.89 18.75 -4.18
CA GLY A 730 13.16 17.59 -3.34
C GLY A 730 14.55 17.65 -2.76
N ARG A 731 14.70 17.31 -1.47
CA ARG A 731 15.99 17.41 -0.78
C ARG A 731 16.26 16.19 0.08
N ILE A 732 17.54 15.84 0.18
CA ILE A 732 18.07 14.99 1.23
C ILE A 732 18.84 15.89 2.20
N TRP A 733 18.45 15.91 3.47
CA TRP A 733 19.14 16.65 4.53
C TRP A 733 19.98 15.70 5.37
N ARG A 734 21.25 16.04 5.59
CA ARG A 734 22.19 15.30 6.44
C ARG A 734 22.35 16.00 7.78
N ILE A 735 22.33 15.23 8.87
CA ILE A 735 22.45 15.70 10.26
C ILE A 735 23.54 14.90 10.96
N ILE A 736 24.46 15.58 11.64
CA ILE A 736 25.46 14.95 12.53
C ILE A 736 25.57 15.74 13.85
N PRO A 737 26.02 15.13 14.96
CA PRO A 737 26.44 15.87 16.15
C PRO A 737 27.66 16.74 15.83
N LYS A 738 27.70 17.97 16.37
CA LYS A 738 28.81 18.89 16.14
C LYS A 738 30.13 18.30 16.64
N LYS A 739 31.19 18.44 15.83
CA LYS A 739 32.53 17.85 16.07
C LYS A 739 32.57 16.31 16.06
N ALA A 740 31.52 15.63 15.62
CA ALA A 740 31.53 14.17 15.50
C ALA A 740 32.57 13.70 14.45
N LYS A 741 33.46 12.80 14.86
CA LYS A 741 34.26 12.01 13.92
C LYS A 741 33.41 10.82 13.48
N LEU A 742 32.90 10.86 12.25
CA LEU A 742 32.11 9.76 11.68
C LEU A 742 32.92 8.46 11.56
N ASP A 743 32.21 7.34 11.69
CA ASP A 743 32.78 6.01 11.57
C ASP A 743 33.27 5.69 10.14
N SER A 744 34.10 4.66 10.04
CA SER A 744 34.35 3.96 8.77
C SER A 744 33.13 3.13 8.38
N ALA A 745 32.73 3.18 7.11
CA ALA A 745 31.62 2.36 6.62
C ALA A 745 31.94 0.85 6.77
N PRO A 746 30.99 0.01 7.22
CA PRO A 746 31.21 -1.43 7.30
C PRO A 746 31.41 -2.03 5.91
N LYS A 747 32.48 -2.83 5.74
CA LYS A 747 32.71 -3.59 4.50
C LYS A 747 31.64 -4.68 4.37
N ILE A 748 30.65 -4.48 3.51
CA ILE A 748 29.60 -5.49 3.21
C ILE A 748 29.81 -6.07 1.81
N ALA A 749 29.91 -5.25 0.76
CA ALA A 749 29.97 -5.71 -0.63
C ALA A 749 31.11 -6.71 -0.95
N THR A 750 32.26 -6.56 -0.31
CA THR A 750 33.49 -7.34 -0.59
C THR A 750 33.87 -8.27 0.56
N ALA A 751 32.99 -8.46 1.53
CA ALA A 751 33.28 -9.27 2.72
C ALA A 751 33.04 -10.76 2.44
N SER A 752 33.93 -11.61 2.97
CA SER A 752 33.73 -13.06 2.98
C SER A 752 32.52 -13.45 3.85
N ILE A 753 32.00 -14.66 3.67
CA ILE A 753 30.91 -15.21 4.51
C ILE A 753 31.29 -15.14 6.01
N THR A 754 32.57 -15.39 6.34
CA THR A 754 33.07 -15.29 7.73
C THR A 754 32.99 -13.87 8.28
N GLU A 755 33.38 -12.86 7.50
CA GLU A 755 33.30 -11.44 7.91
C GLU A 755 31.85 -10.95 7.98
N LEU A 756 30.99 -11.38 7.04
CA LEU A 756 29.55 -11.09 7.06
C LEU A 756 28.85 -11.70 8.28
N LEU A 757 29.24 -12.91 8.70
CA LEU A 757 28.79 -13.50 9.96
C LEU A 757 29.36 -12.74 11.17
N ASP A 758 30.60 -12.24 11.10
CA ASP A 758 31.20 -11.47 12.19
C ASP A 758 30.53 -10.09 12.40
N HIS A 759 30.05 -9.45 11.33
CA HIS A 759 29.22 -8.24 11.38
C HIS A 759 27.91 -8.41 12.16
N LEU A 760 27.41 -9.64 12.35
CA LEU A 760 26.24 -9.92 13.20
C LEU A 760 26.49 -9.67 14.69
N LYS A 761 27.74 -9.44 15.10
CA LYS A 761 28.10 -9.00 16.46
C LYS A 761 28.06 -7.47 16.63
N SER A 762 27.88 -6.71 15.54
CA SER A 762 27.92 -5.24 15.58
C SER A 762 26.78 -4.68 16.46
N PRO A 763 27.04 -3.70 17.35
CA PRO A 763 25.97 -3.08 18.14
C PRO A 763 24.95 -2.36 17.24
N HIS A 764 25.41 -1.77 16.13
CA HIS A 764 24.56 -1.05 15.17
C HIS A 764 23.65 -2.03 14.41
N TYR A 765 22.34 -1.92 14.62
CA TYR A 765 21.34 -2.78 13.97
C TYR A 765 21.45 -2.73 12.43
N ARG A 766 21.75 -1.56 11.85
CA ARG A 766 21.87 -1.39 10.40
C ARG A 766 23.02 -2.20 9.79
N THR A 767 24.17 -2.32 10.47
CA THR A 767 25.27 -3.21 10.06
C THR A 767 24.81 -4.67 10.00
N ARG A 768 24.11 -5.14 11.04
CA ARG A 768 23.55 -6.51 11.07
C ARG A 768 22.48 -6.72 9.98
N TYR A 769 21.64 -5.72 9.73
CA TYR A 769 20.63 -5.73 8.67
C TYR A 769 21.25 -5.85 7.27
N TRP A 770 22.28 -5.06 6.96
CA TRP A 770 22.98 -5.13 5.68
C TRP A 770 23.76 -6.44 5.51
N ALA A 771 24.44 -6.91 6.56
CA ALA A 771 25.13 -8.19 6.55
C ALA A 771 24.17 -9.37 6.32
N LYS A 772 23.02 -9.42 7.01
CA LYS A 772 21.99 -10.43 6.76
C LYS A 772 21.39 -10.36 5.35
N ARG A 773 21.22 -9.16 4.78
CA ARG A 773 20.79 -9.00 3.38
C ARG A 773 21.81 -9.61 2.41
N GLU A 774 23.10 -9.37 2.63
CA GLU A 774 24.16 -9.94 1.77
C GLU A 774 24.36 -11.46 1.97
N LEU A 775 24.14 -11.97 3.18
CA LEU A 775 24.14 -13.42 3.45
C LEU A 775 22.97 -14.11 2.74
N ARG A 776 21.75 -13.54 2.80
CA ARG A 776 20.57 -14.05 2.06
C ARG A 776 20.70 -13.98 0.54
N SER A 777 21.66 -13.21 0.02
CA SER A 777 21.99 -13.19 -1.42
C SER A 777 22.67 -14.49 -1.89
N LYS A 778 23.29 -15.26 -0.98
CA LYS A 778 24.02 -16.51 -1.30
C LYS A 778 23.10 -17.73 -1.20
N THR A 779 23.55 -18.88 -1.70
CA THR A 779 22.77 -20.13 -1.56
C THR A 779 22.84 -20.67 -0.13
N SER A 780 21.80 -21.41 0.27
CA SER A 780 21.76 -22.09 1.57
C SER A 780 22.96 -23.04 1.77
N LYS A 781 23.42 -23.71 0.71
CA LYS A 781 24.59 -24.60 0.72
C LYS A 781 25.89 -23.87 1.11
N GLU A 782 26.06 -22.61 0.71
CA GLU A 782 27.22 -21.80 1.07
C GLU A 782 27.18 -21.32 2.52
N ILE A 783 25.99 -20.95 3.03
CA ILE A 783 25.88 -20.29 4.34
C ILE A 783 25.76 -21.26 5.52
N LEU A 784 25.03 -22.37 5.39
CA LEU A 784 24.62 -23.17 6.55
C LEU A 784 25.79 -23.77 7.35
N SER A 785 26.83 -24.27 6.68
CA SER A 785 28.00 -24.85 7.36
C SER A 785 28.85 -23.77 8.09
N PRO A 786 29.26 -22.66 7.43
CA PRO A 786 29.85 -21.51 8.12
C PRO A 786 28.99 -20.95 9.26
N LEU A 787 27.67 -20.84 9.08
CA LEU A 787 26.73 -20.34 10.10
C LEU A 787 26.74 -21.25 11.33
N LEU A 788 26.66 -22.57 11.17
CA LEU A 788 26.75 -23.53 12.29
C LEU A 788 28.10 -23.44 13.01
N ALA A 789 29.20 -23.32 12.26
CA ALA A 789 30.56 -23.16 12.82
C ALA A 789 30.77 -21.83 13.57
N TRP A 790 30.12 -20.75 13.11
CA TRP A 790 30.10 -19.45 13.79
C TRP A 790 29.22 -19.46 15.04
N THR A 791 28.04 -20.08 14.96
CA THR A 791 27.03 -20.17 16.03
C THR A 791 27.59 -20.90 17.25
N LYS A 792 28.33 -22.00 17.04
CA LYS A 792 29.01 -22.75 18.12
C LYS A 792 30.03 -21.92 18.92
N LYS A 793 30.49 -20.80 18.38
CA LYS A 793 31.43 -19.88 19.07
C LYS A 793 30.74 -18.76 19.84
N GLN A 794 29.43 -18.55 19.65
CA GLN A 794 28.70 -17.44 20.27
C GLN A 794 28.20 -17.78 21.68
N LYS A 795 28.45 -16.87 22.63
CA LYS A 795 27.93 -16.93 24.00
C LYS A 795 26.86 -15.87 24.30
N ILE A 796 26.84 -14.78 23.55
CA ILE A 796 25.90 -13.66 23.75
C ILE A 796 24.53 -14.03 23.14
N PRO A 797 23.41 -13.97 23.91
CA PRO A 797 22.08 -14.36 23.42
C PRO A 797 21.63 -13.64 22.14
N LEU A 798 21.96 -12.35 22.00
CA LEU A 798 21.65 -11.58 20.79
C LEU A 798 22.35 -12.13 19.53
N HIS A 799 23.61 -12.57 19.63
CA HIS A 799 24.33 -13.16 18.49
C HIS A 799 23.73 -14.51 18.08
N LEU A 800 23.28 -15.29 19.07
CA LEU A 800 22.58 -16.55 18.85
C LEU A 800 21.20 -16.32 18.20
N LEU A 801 20.49 -15.26 18.57
CA LEU A 801 19.23 -14.83 17.94
C LEU A 801 19.44 -14.39 16.48
N GLU A 802 20.53 -13.66 16.18
CA GLU A 802 20.92 -13.32 14.80
C GLU A 802 21.20 -14.56 13.94
N SER A 803 21.77 -15.63 14.52
CA SER A 803 21.90 -16.94 13.86
C SER A 803 20.55 -17.62 13.65
N LEU A 804 19.67 -17.65 14.66
CA LEU A 804 18.33 -18.26 14.57
C LEU A 804 17.50 -17.61 13.44
N TRP A 805 17.61 -16.30 13.27
CA TRP A 805 16.98 -15.57 12.18
C TRP A 805 17.59 -15.83 10.80
N LEU A 806 18.90 -16.09 10.69
CA LEU A 806 19.50 -16.54 9.43
C LEU A 806 19.08 -17.97 9.08
N HIS A 807 18.96 -18.85 10.07
CA HIS A 807 18.33 -20.16 9.88
C HIS A 807 16.88 -20.00 9.34
N GLN A 808 16.09 -19.06 9.88
CA GLN A 808 14.73 -18.76 9.38
C GLN A 808 14.76 -18.29 7.92
N ALA A 809 15.70 -17.42 7.57
CA ALA A 809 15.82 -16.86 6.22
C ALA A 809 16.11 -17.90 5.12
N PHE A 810 16.78 -19.00 5.46
CA PHE A 810 16.99 -20.15 4.55
C PHE A 810 15.95 -21.27 4.75
N ASP A 811 14.92 -21.02 5.58
CA ASP A 811 13.85 -21.95 5.91
C ASP A 811 14.36 -23.32 6.43
N GLN A 812 15.44 -23.28 7.23
CA GLN A 812 16.12 -24.43 7.83
C GLN A 812 15.96 -24.46 9.36
N PRO A 813 15.03 -25.26 9.92
CA PRO A 813 14.81 -25.33 11.35
C PRO A 813 16.05 -25.75 12.14
N ASN A 814 16.38 -24.98 13.18
CA ASN A 814 17.41 -25.32 14.17
C ASN A 814 16.75 -25.45 15.55
N LEU A 815 16.25 -26.64 15.87
CA LEU A 815 15.45 -26.89 17.06
C LEU A 815 16.25 -26.72 18.37
N GLU A 816 17.52 -27.12 18.41
CA GLU A 816 18.38 -26.95 19.59
C GLU A 816 18.56 -25.46 19.92
N LEU A 817 18.87 -24.65 18.90
CA LEU A 817 19.03 -23.21 19.04
C LEU A 817 17.70 -22.52 19.41
N LEU A 818 16.57 -22.99 18.86
CA LEU A 818 15.24 -22.50 19.18
C LEU A 818 14.85 -22.80 20.63
N GLU A 819 15.01 -24.04 21.10
CA GLU A 819 14.73 -24.44 22.48
C GLU A 819 15.62 -23.68 23.47
N LYS A 820 16.89 -23.46 23.13
CA LYS A 820 17.84 -22.67 23.92
C LYS A 820 17.43 -21.20 24.04
N LEU A 821 16.98 -20.57 22.94
CA LEU A 821 16.67 -19.14 22.92
C LEU A 821 15.29 -18.82 23.51
N ILE A 822 14.27 -19.67 23.27
CA ILE A 822 12.97 -19.54 23.97
C ILE A 822 13.14 -19.63 25.50
N ARG A 823 14.16 -20.35 25.99
CA ARG A 823 14.50 -20.49 27.40
C ARG A 823 15.59 -19.50 27.89
N SER A 824 15.81 -18.39 27.20
CA SER A 824 16.82 -17.40 27.60
C SER A 824 16.31 -16.49 28.73
N ASP A 825 17.16 -16.26 29.74
CA ASP A 825 16.88 -15.30 30.83
C ASP A 825 16.65 -13.86 30.33
N ASN A 826 17.20 -13.52 29.15
CA ASN A 826 16.81 -12.32 28.44
C ASN A 826 15.44 -12.54 27.77
N HIS A 827 14.40 -12.04 28.43
CA HIS A 827 13.03 -12.28 27.99
C HIS A 827 12.69 -11.68 26.61
N LEU A 828 13.41 -10.67 26.13
CA LEU A 828 13.24 -10.12 24.77
C LEU A 828 13.74 -11.11 23.72
N VAL A 829 14.90 -11.75 23.97
CA VAL A 829 15.40 -12.85 23.14
C VAL A 829 14.46 -14.04 23.17
N ALA A 830 13.93 -14.40 24.34
CA ALA A 830 12.93 -15.47 24.49
C ALA A 830 11.65 -15.18 23.69
N ALA A 831 11.13 -13.96 23.76
CA ALA A 831 9.96 -13.53 23.00
C ALA A 831 10.21 -13.59 21.48
N SER A 832 11.33 -13.03 21.01
CA SER A 832 11.67 -12.99 19.58
C SER A 832 11.95 -14.37 18.97
N ALA A 833 12.34 -15.36 19.76
CA ALA A 833 12.50 -16.73 19.31
C ALA A 833 11.16 -17.43 18.94
N PHE A 834 10.00 -16.91 19.36
CA PHE A 834 8.70 -17.37 18.86
C PHE A 834 8.41 -16.98 17.40
N GLY A 835 9.14 -16.01 16.84
CA GLY A 835 9.07 -15.63 15.43
C GLY A 835 9.36 -16.81 14.49
N PRO A 836 10.56 -17.42 14.54
CA PRO A 836 10.88 -18.66 13.81
C PRO A 836 9.89 -19.81 14.05
N LEU A 837 9.38 -19.98 15.29
CA LEU A 837 8.41 -21.05 15.60
C LEU A 837 7.10 -20.92 14.80
N ARG A 838 6.64 -19.70 14.46
CA ARG A 838 5.45 -19.45 13.62
C ARG A 838 5.53 -20.16 12.27
N PHE A 839 6.74 -20.21 11.69
CA PHE A 839 6.97 -20.72 10.35
C PHE A 839 7.51 -22.15 10.33
N TRP A 840 8.18 -22.57 11.41
CA TRP A 840 8.77 -23.91 11.52
C TRP A 840 7.90 -24.96 12.21
N ALA A 841 6.81 -24.62 12.90
CA ALA A 841 5.91 -25.59 13.51
C ALA A 841 5.33 -26.68 12.55
N PRO A 842 5.27 -26.50 11.21
CA PRO A 842 4.98 -27.57 10.25
C PRO A 842 6.16 -28.52 9.93
N LYS A 843 7.38 -28.19 10.37
CA LYS A 843 8.63 -28.94 10.14
C LYS A 843 9.28 -29.48 11.42
N LEU A 844 8.73 -29.15 12.58
CA LEU A 844 9.21 -29.56 13.90
C LEU A 844 8.29 -30.63 14.51
N PRO A 845 8.81 -31.49 15.41
CA PRO A 845 7.97 -32.45 16.12
C PRO A 845 6.78 -31.75 16.80
N PRO A 846 5.53 -32.18 16.55
CA PRO A 846 4.33 -31.56 17.11
C PRO A 846 4.33 -31.39 18.63
N SER A 847 4.77 -32.41 19.37
CA SER A 847 4.92 -32.35 20.83
C SER A 847 5.94 -31.30 21.29
N LYS A 848 7.08 -31.16 20.58
CA LYS A 848 8.07 -30.10 20.85
C LYS A 848 7.50 -28.71 20.59
N SER A 849 6.75 -28.54 19.49
CA SER A 849 6.10 -27.27 19.13
C SER A 849 5.07 -26.83 20.17
N LEU A 850 4.21 -27.77 20.63
CA LEU A 850 3.22 -27.51 21.69
C LEU A 850 3.88 -27.27 23.06
N ASN A 851 4.94 -28.01 23.41
CA ASN A 851 5.67 -27.80 24.66
C ASN A 851 6.37 -26.42 24.70
N LEU A 852 6.89 -25.95 23.56
CA LEU A 852 7.46 -24.60 23.45
C LEU A 852 6.38 -23.51 23.52
N LEU A 853 5.21 -23.73 22.90
CA LEU A 853 4.07 -22.83 23.05
C LEU A 853 3.63 -22.74 24.53
N ASN A 854 3.43 -23.89 25.19
CA ASN A 854 3.03 -23.97 26.59
C ASN A 854 4.02 -23.27 27.53
N TYR A 855 5.33 -23.45 27.31
CA TYR A 855 6.36 -22.74 28.05
C TYR A 855 6.23 -21.22 27.89
N GLY A 856 5.96 -20.74 26.67
CA GLY A 856 5.73 -19.32 26.39
C GLY A 856 4.47 -18.75 27.04
N ILE A 857 3.37 -19.52 27.05
CA ILE A 857 2.09 -19.15 27.70
C ILE A 857 2.20 -19.08 29.23
N SER A 858 3.09 -19.88 29.83
CA SER A 858 3.35 -19.91 31.27
C SER A 858 4.51 -19.00 31.72
N HIS A 859 5.11 -18.22 30.81
CA HIS A 859 6.32 -17.45 31.09
C HIS A 859 6.03 -16.17 31.90
N PRO A 860 6.84 -15.78 32.92
CA PRO A 860 6.56 -14.61 33.76
C PRO A 860 6.45 -13.29 32.98
N SER A 861 7.43 -12.97 32.12
CA SER A 861 7.38 -11.75 31.28
C SER A 861 6.22 -11.81 30.26
N GLN A 862 5.41 -10.76 30.21
CA GLN A 862 4.28 -10.67 29.29
C GLN A 862 4.72 -10.48 27.82
N HIS A 863 5.95 -10.03 27.54
CA HIS A 863 6.50 -10.03 26.17
C HIS A 863 6.55 -11.44 25.56
N VAL A 864 7.02 -12.42 26.34
CA VAL A 864 7.11 -13.82 25.90
C VAL A 864 5.72 -14.41 25.71
N ARG A 865 4.82 -14.17 26.68
CA ARG A 865 3.41 -14.56 26.58
C ARG A 865 2.73 -13.96 25.35
N ARG A 866 2.98 -12.68 25.04
CA ARG A 866 2.46 -12.00 23.84
C ARG A 866 2.93 -12.70 22.56
N GLU A 867 4.24 -12.89 22.38
CA GLU A 867 4.73 -13.52 21.15
C GLU A 867 4.30 -14.99 21.02
N ALA A 868 4.17 -15.73 22.12
CA ALA A 868 3.62 -17.08 22.15
C ALA A 868 2.12 -17.12 21.78
N VAL A 869 1.29 -16.25 22.37
CA VAL A 869 -0.13 -16.10 22.01
C VAL A 869 -0.29 -15.76 20.53
N LEU A 870 0.51 -14.84 19.99
CA LEU A 870 0.47 -14.49 18.57
C LEU A 870 0.93 -15.67 17.70
N CYS A 871 1.92 -16.44 18.17
CA CYS A 871 2.44 -17.64 17.50
C CYS A 871 1.38 -18.74 17.33
N ALA A 872 0.54 -18.99 18.35
CA ALA A 872 -0.54 -19.97 18.28
C ALA A 872 -1.46 -19.79 17.05
N SER A 873 -1.68 -18.55 16.60
CA SER A 873 -2.51 -18.23 15.43
C SER A 873 -1.92 -18.68 14.07
N TYR A 874 -0.67 -19.17 14.04
CA TYR A 874 0.03 -19.77 12.89
C TYR A 874 0.24 -21.29 13.03
N LEU A 875 0.14 -21.84 14.24
CA LEU A 875 0.39 -23.26 14.51
C LEU A 875 -0.73 -24.18 13.98
N VAL A 876 -1.97 -23.68 13.95
CA VAL A 876 -3.12 -24.40 13.38
C VAL A 876 -3.00 -24.43 11.85
N PRO A 877 -3.02 -25.62 11.21
CA PRO A 877 -2.89 -25.74 9.76
C PRO A 877 -4.25 -25.46 9.08
N SER A 878 -4.55 -24.19 8.81
CA SER A 878 -5.87 -23.79 8.28
C SER A 878 -6.13 -24.25 6.84
N HIS A 879 -5.11 -24.26 5.98
CA HIS A 879 -5.22 -24.64 4.55
C HIS A 879 -3.98 -25.39 4.03
N SER A 880 -3.30 -26.16 4.87
CA SER A 880 -2.20 -27.02 4.46
C SER A 880 -2.53 -28.49 4.62
N HIS A 881 -2.30 -29.27 3.56
CA HIS A 881 -2.30 -30.74 3.61
C HIS A 881 -1.09 -31.24 4.43
N ARG A 882 -1.13 -31.06 5.76
CA ARG A 882 -0.27 -31.84 6.67
C ARG A 882 -0.68 -33.31 6.57
N THR A 883 0.29 -34.19 6.41
CA THR A 883 0.12 -35.64 6.59
C THR A 883 0.25 -36.05 8.06
N ASP A 884 0.84 -35.21 8.91
CA ASP A 884 0.88 -35.35 10.37
C ASP A 884 -0.23 -34.50 11.02
N SER A 885 -1.20 -35.17 11.64
CA SER A 885 -2.41 -34.61 12.23
C SER A 885 -2.29 -34.17 13.69
N SER A 886 -1.10 -34.30 14.31
CA SER A 886 -0.99 -34.23 15.78
C SER A 886 -0.88 -32.82 16.41
N ILE A 887 -0.74 -31.75 15.62
CA ILE A 887 -1.17 -30.40 16.06
C ILE A 887 -2.60 -30.17 15.55
N THR A 888 -3.58 -30.42 16.40
CA THR A 888 -4.99 -30.11 16.12
C THR A 888 -5.32 -28.67 16.56
N PRO A 889 -6.37 -28.04 16.00
CA PRO A 889 -6.85 -26.77 16.52
C PRO A 889 -7.19 -26.84 18.02
N SER A 890 -7.79 -27.95 18.46
CA SER A 890 -8.18 -28.18 19.84
C SER A 890 -6.98 -28.28 20.80
N SER A 891 -5.86 -28.88 20.39
CA SER A 891 -4.66 -28.91 21.25
C SER A 891 -4.05 -27.51 21.41
N VAL A 892 -4.06 -26.68 20.36
CA VAL A 892 -3.63 -25.27 20.45
C VAL A 892 -4.57 -24.45 21.35
N VAL A 893 -5.90 -24.62 21.24
CA VAL A 893 -6.88 -23.96 22.13
C VAL A 893 -6.65 -24.37 23.60
N ASN A 894 -6.43 -25.65 23.87
CA ASN A 894 -6.16 -26.13 25.23
C ASN A 894 -4.82 -25.61 25.79
N THR A 895 -3.77 -25.48 24.96
CA THR A 895 -2.50 -24.83 25.37
C THR A 895 -2.66 -23.33 25.58
N LEU A 896 -3.59 -22.66 24.90
CA LEU A 896 -3.88 -21.24 25.12
C LEU A 896 -4.70 -20.97 26.39
N ALA A 897 -5.59 -21.88 26.79
CA ALA A 897 -6.56 -21.64 27.87
C ALA A 897 -5.99 -21.06 29.19
N PRO A 898 -4.81 -21.48 29.70
CA PRO A 898 -4.21 -20.91 30.91
C PRO A 898 -3.82 -19.43 30.82
N ILE A 899 -3.80 -18.81 29.64
CA ILE A 899 -3.55 -17.36 29.51
C ILE A 899 -4.71 -16.50 30.05
N LEU A 900 -5.93 -17.06 30.08
CA LEU A 900 -7.16 -16.34 30.41
C LEU A 900 -7.31 -16.05 31.90
N GLU A 901 -6.52 -16.72 32.74
CA GLU A 901 -6.52 -16.62 34.21
C GLU A 901 -5.37 -15.74 34.72
N GLN A 902 -4.49 -15.28 33.83
CA GLN A 902 -3.30 -14.49 34.16
C GLN A 902 -3.52 -12.99 33.98
N GLU A 903 -2.72 -12.18 34.67
CA GLU A 903 -2.65 -10.74 34.38
C GLU A 903 -2.09 -10.48 32.98
N ALA A 904 -2.78 -9.61 32.24
CA ALA A 904 -2.43 -9.15 30.92
C ALA A 904 -2.65 -7.63 30.79
N ASP A 905 -1.62 -6.91 30.31
CA ASP A 905 -1.74 -5.49 29.96
C ASP A 905 -2.63 -5.28 28.72
N THR A 906 -2.81 -4.03 28.28
CA THR A 906 -3.65 -3.72 27.10
C THR A 906 -3.15 -4.37 25.81
N HIS A 907 -1.84 -4.61 25.67
CA HIS A 907 -1.22 -5.22 24.50
C HIS A 907 -1.28 -6.75 24.53
N LEU A 908 -1.03 -7.39 25.68
CA LEU A 908 -1.24 -8.84 25.82
C LEU A 908 -2.74 -9.19 25.71
N ALA A 909 -3.64 -8.43 26.35
CA ALA A 909 -5.08 -8.66 26.25
C ALA A 909 -5.61 -8.50 24.81
N TYR A 910 -5.07 -7.54 24.04
CA TYR A 910 -5.36 -7.41 22.62
C TYR A 910 -4.85 -8.61 21.82
N ALA A 911 -3.59 -9.02 22.02
CA ALA A 911 -3.01 -10.19 21.35
C ALA A 911 -3.82 -11.48 21.60
N ILE A 912 -4.27 -11.69 22.84
CA ILE A 912 -5.19 -12.79 23.20
C ILE A 912 -6.50 -12.64 22.43
N SER A 913 -7.12 -11.46 22.45
CA SER A 913 -8.39 -11.22 21.75
C SER A 913 -8.27 -11.35 20.22
N THR A 914 -7.13 -11.05 19.60
CA THR A 914 -6.93 -11.16 18.15
C THR A 914 -6.56 -12.58 17.73
N THR A 915 -5.67 -13.26 18.45
CA THR A 915 -5.38 -14.69 18.25
C THR A 915 -6.65 -15.53 18.32
N LEU A 916 -7.45 -15.36 19.38
CA LEU A 916 -8.67 -16.16 19.55
C LEU A 916 -9.75 -15.84 18.49
N ASN A 917 -9.74 -14.64 17.89
CA ASN A 917 -10.69 -14.29 16.82
C ASN A 917 -10.14 -14.49 15.40
N SER A 918 -8.94 -15.05 15.22
CA SER A 918 -8.43 -15.37 13.88
C SER A 918 -9.20 -16.51 13.23
N SER A 919 -9.20 -16.58 11.91
CA SER A 919 -9.80 -17.68 11.14
C SER A 919 -9.24 -19.05 11.55
N ALA A 920 -7.97 -19.09 11.95
CA ALA A 920 -7.26 -20.30 12.34
C ALA A 920 -7.65 -20.87 13.72
N LEU A 921 -8.32 -20.10 14.60
CA LEU A 921 -8.68 -20.54 15.95
C LEU A 921 -10.15 -20.36 16.30
N LYS A 922 -10.82 -19.35 15.73
CA LYS A 922 -12.18 -18.98 16.09
C LYS A 922 -13.21 -20.12 15.93
N PRO A 923 -13.26 -20.86 14.81
CA PRO A 923 -14.22 -21.97 14.67
C PRO A 923 -14.03 -23.06 15.74
N HIS A 924 -12.81 -23.21 16.27
CA HIS A 924 -12.40 -24.37 17.04
C HIS A 924 -12.49 -24.18 18.56
N TRP A 925 -12.38 -22.94 19.06
CA TRP A 925 -12.65 -22.70 20.48
C TRP A 925 -14.14 -22.60 20.78
N GLN A 926 -14.98 -22.21 19.81
CA GLN A 926 -16.42 -22.05 20.00
C GLN A 926 -17.11 -23.36 20.40
N ASP A 927 -16.62 -24.49 19.89
CA ASP A 927 -17.12 -25.85 20.22
C ASP A 927 -16.26 -26.57 21.30
N SER A 928 -15.39 -25.83 21.99
CA SER A 928 -14.47 -26.39 23.01
C SER A 928 -15.01 -26.27 24.44
N GLN A 929 -14.45 -27.08 25.35
CA GLN A 929 -14.70 -26.97 26.80
C GLN A 929 -14.37 -25.57 27.39
N HIS A 930 -13.56 -24.77 26.69
CA HIS A 930 -13.16 -23.42 27.11
C HIS A 930 -14.06 -22.31 26.52
N ALA A 931 -15.09 -22.65 25.75
CA ALA A 931 -15.93 -21.68 25.02
C ALA A 931 -16.59 -20.63 25.92
N SER A 932 -17.03 -21.01 27.13
CA SER A 932 -17.63 -20.10 28.12
C SER A 932 -16.61 -19.09 28.66
N THR A 933 -15.44 -19.56 29.09
CA THR A 933 -14.32 -18.73 29.59
C THR A 933 -13.81 -17.78 28.51
N ILE A 934 -13.63 -18.27 27.27
CA ILE A 934 -13.19 -17.44 26.14
C ILE A 934 -14.27 -16.40 25.78
N THR A 935 -15.54 -16.79 25.72
CA THR A 935 -16.64 -15.85 25.47
C THR A 935 -16.68 -14.74 26.52
N LYS A 936 -16.48 -15.07 27.81
CA LYS A 936 -16.37 -14.09 28.90
C LYS A 936 -15.17 -13.16 28.69
N ALA A 937 -13.97 -13.71 28.48
CA ALA A 937 -12.75 -12.92 28.30
C ALA A 937 -12.86 -11.96 27.09
N LEU A 938 -13.44 -12.41 25.97
CA LEU A 938 -13.71 -11.58 24.80
C LEU A 938 -14.79 -10.52 25.07
N ALA A 939 -15.81 -10.82 25.89
CA ALA A 939 -16.82 -9.85 26.29
C ALA A 939 -16.25 -8.76 27.24
N ASP A 940 -15.39 -9.15 28.18
CA ASP A 940 -14.71 -8.23 29.10
C ASP A 940 -13.65 -7.37 28.37
N PHE A 941 -12.89 -7.94 27.41
CA PHE A 941 -12.08 -7.15 26.49
C PHE A 941 -12.94 -6.18 25.65
N LYS A 942 -14.09 -6.63 25.12
CA LYS A 942 -15.05 -5.76 24.41
C LYS A 942 -15.75 -4.74 25.33
N LYS A 943 -15.56 -4.80 26.64
CA LYS A 943 -16.06 -3.85 27.65
C LYS A 943 -14.97 -2.85 28.05
N SER A 944 -13.72 -3.27 28.21
CA SER A 944 -12.56 -2.38 28.42
C SER A 944 -12.24 -1.57 27.15
N ASN A 945 -12.40 -2.17 25.98
CA ASN A 945 -12.21 -1.57 24.65
C ASN A 945 -13.38 -0.64 24.23
N ARG A 946 -13.97 0.13 25.18
CA ARG A 946 -15.05 1.10 24.91
C ARG A 946 -14.68 2.51 25.38
N LEU A 947 -15.26 3.51 24.71
CA LEU A 947 -15.29 4.89 25.19
C LEU A 947 -15.93 4.94 26.58
N LYS A 948 -15.11 5.19 27.62
CA LYS A 948 -15.61 5.59 28.93
C LYS A 948 -16.09 7.04 28.83
N PRO A 949 -17.35 7.36 29.19
CA PRO A 949 -17.79 8.74 29.31
C PRO A 949 -17.07 9.41 30.49
N ASN A 950 -16.90 10.73 30.44
CA ASN A 950 -16.26 11.47 31.53
C ASN A 950 -17.11 11.40 32.81
N THR A 951 -16.46 11.13 33.93
CA THR A 951 -17.04 11.31 35.27
C THR A 951 -17.37 12.80 35.49
N LYS A 952 -18.54 13.07 36.09
CA LYS A 952 -19.03 14.44 36.32
C LYS A 952 -18.54 14.97 37.67
N ASN A 953 -18.16 16.23 37.73
CA ASN A 953 -18.01 16.97 38.98
C ASN A 953 -19.36 17.58 39.45
N ALA A 954 -19.38 18.16 40.66
CA ALA A 954 -20.60 18.72 41.26
C ALA A 954 -21.24 19.86 40.44
N ASN A 955 -20.44 20.76 39.84
CA ASN A 955 -20.93 21.86 39.02
C ASN A 955 -21.53 21.34 37.70
N GLU A 956 -20.92 20.30 37.11
CA GLU A 956 -21.44 19.60 35.95
C GLU A 956 -22.75 18.85 36.24
N ALA A 957 -22.91 18.29 37.45
CA ALA A 957 -24.14 17.65 37.89
C ALA A 957 -25.26 18.69 38.13
N SER A 958 -24.94 19.83 38.75
CA SER A 958 -25.88 20.95 38.95
C SER A 958 -26.37 21.54 37.62
N PHE A 959 -25.47 21.74 36.65
CA PHE A 959 -25.85 22.17 35.30
C PHE A 959 -26.73 21.12 34.59
N ASP A 960 -26.39 19.83 34.72
CA ASP A 960 -27.17 18.74 34.14
C ASP A 960 -28.58 18.59 34.74
N ALA A 961 -28.86 19.20 35.89
CA ALA A 961 -30.17 19.21 36.55
C ALA A 961 -31.10 20.35 36.08
N GLN A 962 -30.63 21.29 35.24
CA GLN A 962 -31.42 22.44 34.84
C GLN A 962 -32.62 22.06 33.94
N LYS A 963 -33.80 22.62 34.25
CA LYS A 963 -35.06 22.33 33.55
C LYS A 963 -35.00 22.73 32.08
N GLY A 964 -35.11 21.73 31.19
CA GLY A 964 -35.06 21.92 29.74
C GLY A 964 -33.66 21.75 29.11
N LEU A 965 -32.75 21.03 29.78
CA LEU A 965 -31.46 20.62 29.22
C LEU A 965 -31.61 19.88 27.88
N GLN A 966 -30.82 20.29 26.89
CA GLN A 966 -30.77 19.67 25.57
C GLN A 966 -29.45 18.91 25.41
N THR A 967 -29.51 17.60 25.14
CA THR A 967 -28.30 16.79 24.92
C THR A 967 -28.01 16.63 23.43
N ILE A 968 -26.80 16.99 23.02
CA ILE A 968 -26.33 16.90 21.63
C ILE A 968 -25.09 16.00 21.61
N GLU A 969 -25.16 14.87 20.91
CA GLU A 969 -24.00 14.00 20.68
C GLU A 969 -23.40 14.25 19.29
N ILE A 970 -22.09 14.48 19.22
CA ILE A 970 -21.32 14.62 17.99
C ILE A 970 -20.03 13.79 18.15
N SER A 971 -19.65 13.06 17.10
CA SER A 971 -18.38 12.34 17.04
C SER A 971 -17.62 12.76 15.79
N CYS A 972 -16.31 12.54 15.76
CA CYS A 972 -15.57 12.47 14.50
C CYS A 972 -15.95 11.18 13.76
N ILE A 973 -15.94 11.20 12.43
CA ILE A 973 -15.98 10.01 11.57
C ILE A 973 -14.54 9.70 11.14
N PRO A 974 -13.93 8.58 11.59
CA PRO A 974 -12.50 8.30 11.39
C PRO A 974 -12.01 8.46 9.94
N GLU A 975 -10.93 9.22 9.74
CA GLU A 975 -10.25 9.52 8.47
C GLU A 975 -11.12 10.11 7.32
N ARG A 976 -12.41 10.37 7.59
CA ARG A 976 -13.32 11.05 6.65
C ARG A 976 -13.24 12.59 6.78
N LEU A 977 -12.58 13.11 7.83
CA LEU A 977 -12.53 14.55 8.18
C LEU A 977 -13.92 15.19 8.27
N LEU A 978 -14.84 14.52 8.96
CA LEU A 978 -16.24 14.92 9.12
C LEU A 978 -16.69 14.71 10.57
N PHE A 979 -17.64 15.53 11.00
CA PHE A 979 -18.47 15.26 12.18
C PHE A 979 -19.60 14.27 11.80
N THR A 980 -20.11 13.50 12.77
CA THR A 980 -21.31 12.66 12.58
C THR A 980 -22.61 13.45 12.40
N LYS A 981 -22.57 14.76 12.69
CA LYS A 981 -23.64 15.73 12.41
C LYS A 981 -23.01 16.99 11.83
N ASP A 982 -23.45 17.37 10.64
CA ASP A 982 -23.20 18.68 10.05
C ASP A 982 -24.27 19.72 10.46
N LYS A 983 -25.37 19.28 11.08
CA LYS A 983 -26.45 20.14 11.56
C LYS A 983 -27.06 19.63 12.87
N PHE A 984 -27.36 20.54 13.79
CA PHE A 984 -28.22 20.27 14.95
C PHE A 984 -29.06 21.49 15.32
N THR A 985 -29.98 21.36 16.28
CA THR A 985 -30.90 22.44 16.69
C THR A 985 -31.05 22.48 18.20
N VAL A 986 -31.11 23.70 18.77
CA VAL A 986 -31.32 23.98 20.18
C VAL A 986 -32.31 25.13 20.36
N LYS A 987 -33.07 25.12 21.45
CA LYS A 987 -33.95 26.21 21.87
C LYS A 987 -33.15 27.37 22.47
N ALA A 988 -33.51 28.61 22.11
CA ALA A 988 -32.86 29.83 22.56
C ALA A 988 -32.86 29.98 24.08
N GLY A 989 -31.72 30.41 24.65
CA GLY A 989 -31.57 30.64 26.09
C GLY A 989 -31.79 29.41 26.99
N LYS A 990 -31.76 28.18 26.45
CA LYS A 990 -31.87 26.93 27.22
C LYS A 990 -30.50 26.26 27.41
N PRO A 991 -30.29 25.50 28.50
CA PRO A 991 -29.02 24.83 28.73
C PRO A 991 -28.81 23.70 27.72
N VAL A 992 -27.56 23.56 27.26
CA VAL A 992 -27.11 22.59 26.26
C VAL A 992 -25.94 21.80 26.83
N ARG A 993 -26.00 20.47 26.71
CA ARG A 993 -24.92 19.53 26.99
C ARG A 993 -24.47 18.90 25.67
N LEU A 994 -23.32 19.30 25.15
CA LEU A 994 -22.77 18.77 23.90
C LEU A 994 -21.64 17.79 24.22
N HIS A 995 -21.87 16.50 23.98
CA HIS A 995 -20.85 15.46 24.04
C HIS A 995 -20.12 15.39 22.70
N PHE A 996 -18.82 15.65 22.71
CA PHE A 996 -17.94 15.54 21.55
C PHE A 996 -16.90 14.44 21.77
N SER A 997 -16.89 13.42 20.91
CA SER A 997 -15.94 12.29 20.96
C SER A 997 -15.02 12.26 19.74
N ASN A 998 -13.76 11.83 19.96
CA ASN A 998 -12.82 11.58 18.88
C ASN A 998 -12.38 10.10 18.83
N PRO A 999 -12.99 9.26 17.97
CA PRO A 999 -12.49 7.92 17.64
C PRO A 999 -11.37 7.91 16.57
N ASP A 1000 -11.02 9.06 15.99
CA ASP A 1000 -10.00 9.20 14.94
C ASP A 1000 -8.59 9.28 15.55
N VAL A 1001 -7.57 8.88 14.78
CA VAL A 1001 -6.16 8.95 15.23
C VAL A 1001 -5.66 10.38 15.18
N THR A 1002 -6.09 11.13 14.16
CA THR A 1002 -5.82 12.56 14.08
C THR A 1002 -6.60 13.28 15.18
N GLU A 1003 -5.94 14.19 15.91
CA GLU A 1003 -6.60 14.94 16.98
C GLU A 1003 -7.62 15.93 16.40
N HIS A 1004 -8.77 16.09 17.05
CA HIS A 1004 -9.84 16.98 16.60
C HIS A 1004 -10.44 17.79 17.75
N ASN A 1005 -10.99 18.96 17.45
CA ASN A 1005 -11.77 19.77 18.38
C ASN A 1005 -13.10 20.21 17.73
N LEU A 1006 -13.95 20.89 18.50
CA LEU A 1006 -15.15 21.55 18.01
C LEU A 1006 -15.25 22.95 18.63
N LEU A 1007 -15.20 23.97 17.77
CA LEU A 1007 -15.42 25.38 18.10
C LEU A 1007 -16.80 25.78 17.58
N ILE A 1008 -17.62 26.43 18.41
CA ILE A 1008 -18.88 27.09 18.04
C ILE A 1008 -18.58 28.59 17.90
N LEU A 1009 -18.93 29.17 16.76
CA LEU A 1009 -18.73 30.58 16.44
C LEU A 1009 -20.01 31.39 16.64
N ASP A 1010 -19.84 32.69 16.87
CA ASP A 1010 -20.94 33.66 16.93
C ASP A 1010 -21.59 33.91 15.56
N GLN A 1011 -22.82 34.41 15.55
CA GLN A 1011 -23.65 34.58 14.37
C GLN A 1011 -22.97 35.49 13.32
N GLY A 1012 -22.98 35.06 12.06
CA GLY A 1012 -22.32 35.79 10.96
C GLY A 1012 -20.78 35.67 10.91
N THR A 1013 -20.13 35.01 11.87
CA THR A 1013 -18.67 34.87 11.89
C THR A 1013 -18.14 34.05 10.70
N SER A 1014 -17.10 34.58 10.05
CA SER A 1014 -16.40 33.91 8.96
C SER A 1014 -15.62 32.68 9.45
N VAL A 1015 -16.18 31.49 9.17
CA VAL A 1015 -15.51 30.18 9.33
C VAL A 1015 -14.12 30.15 8.67
N GLN A 1016 -13.93 30.93 7.58
CA GLN A 1016 -12.66 31.02 6.88
C GLN A 1016 -11.61 31.81 7.66
N GLU A 1017 -11.95 32.94 8.28
CA GLU A 1017 -10.99 33.72 9.07
C GLU A 1017 -10.47 32.95 10.28
N ILE A 1018 -11.38 32.33 11.05
CA ILE A 1018 -11.03 31.53 12.23
C ILE A 1018 -10.19 30.31 11.81
N GLY A 1019 -10.58 29.64 10.73
CA GLY A 1019 -9.86 28.48 10.21
C GLY A 1019 -8.47 28.82 9.67
N GLU A 1020 -8.32 29.94 8.97
CA GLU A 1020 -7.01 30.42 8.51
C GLU A 1020 -6.13 30.91 9.65
N ALA A 1021 -6.70 31.52 10.70
CA ALA A 1021 -5.97 31.85 11.92
C ALA A 1021 -5.42 30.59 12.58
N ALA A 1022 -6.23 29.54 12.71
CA ALA A 1022 -5.81 28.26 13.27
C ALA A 1022 -4.76 27.55 12.39
N ASN A 1023 -4.86 27.64 11.05
CA ASN A 1023 -3.82 27.16 10.14
C ASN A 1023 -2.46 27.85 10.41
N ARG A 1024 -2.46 29.18 10.59
CA ARG A 1024 -1.23 29.96 10.85
C ARG A 1024 -0.55 29.57 12.16
N MET A 1025 -1.30 29.08 13.15
CA MET A 1025 -0.74 28.59 14.41
C MET A 1025 0.18 27.36 14.21
N ALA A 1026 0.11 26.64 13.09
CA ALA A 1026 1.01 25.49 12.83
C ALA A 1026 2.51 25.86 12.71
N ALA A 1027 2.86 27.14 12.57
CA ALA A 1027 4.24 27.62 12.61
C ALA A 1027 4.78 27.87 14.04
N ASP A 1028 3.92 27.83 15.06
CA ASP A 1028 4.29 27.90 16.47
C ASP A 1028 4.38 26.46 17.05
N PRO A 1029 5.57 26.00 17.51
CA PRO A 1029 5.73 24.66 18.08
C PRO A 1029 4.85 24.42 19.33
N GLU A 1030 4.43 25.49 20.02
CA GLU A 1030 3.61 25.42 21.24
C GLU A 1030 2.10 25.47 20.94
N ALA A 1031 1.68 25.73 19.69
CA ALA A 1031 0.27 25.86 19.33
C ALA A 1031 -0.57 24.59 19.55
N ALA A 1032 0.05 23.41 19.48
CA ALA A 1032 -0.60 22.14 19.80
C ALA A 1032 -1.06 22.09 21.27
N LYS A 1033 -0.28 22.66 22.20
CA LYS A 1033 -0.65 22.78 23.63
C LYS A 1033 -1.83 23.74 23.83
N LYS A 1034 -1.99 24.73 22.94
CA LYS A 1034 -3.14 25.65 22.83
C LYS A 1034 -4.32 25.05 22.05
N GLY A 1035 -4.23 23.77 21.65
CA GLY A 1035 -5.26 23.04 20.91
C GLY A 1035 -5.61 23.61 19.53
N PHE A 1036 -4.72 24.43 18.94
CA PHE A 1036 -4.98 25.23 17.73
C PHE A 1036 -6.26 26.09 17.80
N ILE A 1037 -6.63 26.59 18.98
CA ILE A 1037 -7.74 27.51 19.17
C ILE A 1037 -7.21 28.95 19.02
N PRO A 1038 -7.66 29.75 18.02
CA PRO A 1038 -7.27 31.15 17.91
C PRO A 1038 -7.79 31.98 19.10
N ASN A 1039 -7.05 33.02 19.48
CA ASN A 1039 -7.51 34.00 20.47
C ASN A 1039 -8.44 35.02 19.79
N ASP A 1040 -9.67 34.60 19.46
CA ASP A 1040 -10.70 35.42 18.80
C ASP A 1040 -12.00 35.40 19.63
N LYS A 1041 -12.50 36.59 19.98
CA LYS A 1041 -13.72 36.77 20.81
C LYS A 1041 -15.00 36.21 20.17
N ARG A 1042 -14.98 35.92 18.86
CA ARG A 1042 -16.10 35.36 18.10
C ARG A 1042 -16.24 33.84 18.26
N ILE A 1043 -15.33 33.19 19.00
CA ILE A 1043 -15.44 31.77 19.38
C ILE A 1043 -16.21 31.71 20.70
N LEU A 1044 -17.50 31.36 20.65
CA LEU A 1044 -18.37 31.30 21.83
C LEU A 1044 -17.96 30.17 22.78
N HIS A 1045 -17.76 28.96 22.23
CA HIS A 1045 -17.43 27.75 22.99
C HIS A 1045 -16.44 26.90 22.20
N ALA A 1046 -15.51 26.23 22.88
CA ALA A 1046 -14.56 25.32 22.26
C ALA A 1046 -14.30 24.09 23.14
N THR A 1047 -14.15 22.92 22.52
CA THR A 1047 -13.52 21.77 23.19
C THR A 1047 -12.01 21.97 23.22
N LYS A 1048 -11.35 21.26 24.15
CA LYS A 1048 -9.93 20.94 24.01
C LYS A 1048 -9.70 20.15 22.71
N LEU A 1049 -8.45 20.11 22.28
CA LEU A 1049 -8.01 19.19 21.23
C LEU A 1049 -8.05 17.75 21.80
N LEU A 1050 -8.93 16.92 21.22
CA LEU A 1050 -9.20 15.58 21.70
C LEU A 1050 -8.31 14.56 20.99
N LYS A 1051 -7.58 13.79 21.79
CA LYS A 1051 -6.82 12.62 21.37
C LYS A 1051 -7.73 11.49 20.89
N LYS A 1052 -7.16 10.56 20.12
CA LYS A 1052 -7.79 9.27 19.80
C LYS A 1052 -8.42 8.67 21.05
N ASP A 1053 -9.63 8.15 20.88
CA ASP A 1053 -10.39 7.43 21.89
C ASP A 1053 -10.78 8.26 23.14
N THR A 1054 -10.78 9.59 23.06
CA THR A 1054 -11.21 10.51 24.14
C THR A 1054 -12.53 11.23 23.86
N VAL A 1055 -13.12 11.83 24.89
CA VAL A 1055 -14.40 12.56 24.86
C VAL A 1055 -14.35 13.80 25.76
N GLN A 1056 -15.05 14.87 25.36
CA GLN A 1056 -15.32 16.02 26.22
C GLN A 1056 -16.81 16.36 26.17
N THR A 1057 -17.33 16.89 27.29
CA THR A 1057 -18.67 17.46 27.34
C THR A 1057 -18.55 18.99 27.46
N LEU A 1058 -19.15 19.73 26.54
CA LEU A 1058 -19.40 21.16 26.71
C LEU A 1058 -20.74 21.35 27.41
N ARG A 1059 -20.81 22.37 28.27
CA ARG A 1059 -22.02 22.82 28.94
C ARG A 1059 -22.13 24.32 28.77
N PHE A 1060 -23.20 24.77 28.14
CA PHE A 1060 -23.41 26.17 27.80
C PHE A 1060 -24.89 26.51 27.69
N MET A 1061 -25.24 27.78 27.89
CA MET A 1061 -26.56 28.28 27.53
C MET A 1061 -26.59 28.53 26.03
N ALA A 1062 -27.59 28.00 25.32
CA ALA A 1062 -27.81 28.37 23.92
C ALA A 1062 -27.95 29.90 23.81
N PRO A 1063 -27.44 30.52 22.72
CA PRO A 1063 -27.65 31.94 22.45
C PRO A 1063 -29.12 32.36 22.59
N LYS A 1064 -29.36 33.63 22.96
CA LYS A 1064 -30.72 34.18 23.07
C LYS A 1064 -31.30 34.58 21.72
N THR A 1065 -30.45 34.89 20.74
CA THR A 1065 -30.84 35.27 19.37
C THR A 1065 -31.07 34.01 18.53
N PRO A 1066 -32.25 33.83 17.91
CA PRO A 1066 -32.45 32.75 16.94
C PRO A 1066 -31.61 32.96 15.67
N GLY A 1067 -31.09 31.89 15.09
CA GLY A 1067 -30.21 31.97 13.92
C GLY A 1067 -29.33 30.75 13.67
N GLU A 1068 -28.45 30.87 12.68
CA GLU A 1068 -27.46 29.85 12.33
C GLU A 1068 -26.08 30.23 12.90
N TYR A 1069 -25.57 29.39 13.81
CA TYR A 1069 -24.27 29.51 14.46
C TYR A 1069 -23.34 28.43 13.90
N SER A 1070 -22.28 28.81 13.20
CA SER A 1070 -21.36 27.85 12.56
C SER A 1070 -20.48 27.15 13.59
N PHE A 1071 -20.15 25.88 13.37
CA PHE A 1071 -19.12 25.16 14.15
C PHE A 1071 -18.09 24.47 13.25
N LEU A 1072 -16.86 24.30 13.75
CA LEU A 1072 -15.71 23.79 12.98
C LEU A 1072 -14.68 23.06 13.85
N CYS A 1073 -13.87 22.19 13.23
CA CYS A 1073 -12.63 21.68 13.81
C CYS A 1073 -11.46 22.59 13.37
N SER A 1074 -10.79 23.23 14.33
CA SER A 1074 -9.70 24.19 14.08
C SER A 1074 -8.31 23.56 13.99
N TYR A 1075 -8.18 22.23 14.14
CA TYR A 1075 -6.92 21.55 13.84
C TYR A 1075 -6.47 21.88 12.40
N PRO A 1076 -5.18 22.20 12.15
CA PRO A 1076 -4.74 22.83 10.90
C PRO A 1076 -5.25 22.14 9.62
N GLY A 1077 -6.01 22.89 8.83
CA GLY A 1077 -6.63 22.47 7.57
C GLY A 1077 -8.03 21.84 7.67
N HIS A 1078 -8.45 21.35 8.84
CA HIS A 1078 -9.66 20.51 8.98
C HIS A 1078 -10.96 21.28 8.73
N TRP A 1079 -11.10 22.48 9.28
CA TRP A 1079 -12.28 23.37 9.21
C TRP A 1079 -12.92 23.53 7.82
N THR A 1080 -12.13 23.35 6.76
CA THR A 1080 -12.59 23.45 5.38
C THR A 1080 -13.63 22.39 4.99
N ILE A 1081 -13.49 21.18 5.54
CA ILE A 1081 -14.38 20.02 5.34
C ILE A 1081 -15.17 19.75 6.62
N MET A 1082 -14.48 19.80 7.77
CA MET A 1082 -15.00 19.44 9.09
C MET A 1082 -15.66 20.64 9.78
N LYS A 1083 -16.89 20.92 9.37
CA LYS A 1083 -17.73 22.02 9.86
C LYS A 1083 -19.22 21.68 9.79
N GLY A 1084 -20.04 22.45 10.48
CA GLY A 1084 -21.49 22.33 10.51
C GLY A 1084 -22.19 23.57 11.07
N VAL A 1085 -23.49 23.47 11.31
CA VAL A 1085 -24.35 24.56 11.82
C VAL A 1085 -25.21 24.12 13.01
N MET A 1086 -25.12 24.88 14.10
CA MET A 1086 -26.10 24.88 15.19
C MET A 1086 -27.22 25.87 14.83
N ILE A 1087 -28.46 25.41 14.72
CA ILE A 1087 -29.62 26.31 14.66
C ILE A 1087 -30.12 26.60 16.07
N VAL A 1088 -30.26 27.88 16.39
CA VAL A 1088 -30.97 28.37 17.58
C VAL A 1088 -32.39 28.75 17.18
N LYS A 1089 -33.40 28.29 17.93
CA LYS A 1089 -34.84 28.56 17.73
C LYS A 1089 -35.51 29.11 18.99
#